data_AF-A0A6G0XPR5-F1
#
_entry.id   AF-A0A6G0XPR5-F1
#
_cell.length_a   1.000
_cell.length_b   1.000
_cell.length_c   1.000
_cell.angle_alpha   90.00
_cell.angle_beta   90.00
_cell.angle_gamma   90.00
#
_symmetry.space_group_name_H-M   'P 1'
#
loop_
_entity.id
_entity.type
_entity.pdbx_description
1 polymer ?
#
loop_
_entity_poly.entity_id
_entity_poly.type
_entity_poly.pdbx_seq_one_letter_code
_entity_poly.pdbx_strand_id
1 'polypeptide(L)'
;MTEGTAADQLLRSARQALKEALATVQSSKSNLDLDAALTELESLLNSLRAATTTRDVENASTPTDEAPTYGLLTPSPQQPIQKEENHPSIWSGFYNKTLRERMDVLSLMYPSAIPRRSSDADQPITSTPPMKPSLGGQVPSLSLSGDEIGHLPSRTANLMIENCIGVLGIPLGLGLNFVIDGTSYSVPMAVEEPSVVAAASSAAKLIASHGGFHTSTSGNIMTSQIQLLETNDIPAAIKAIAANRTSLIEYANKNLCPNMAKRGGGVVSISSRVVDPANEDTASWYSSYRDELTITASSVRSPFLVVHIDVDVCEAMGANIVNTIAEGLSDKVANLTNSRAGLRILTNLCAARRARATFSIPVAAMGWKGTAGTVVAQRILEANDFAIHDPFRAVTNNKGILNGVDAAAVATGQDWRAIEAAAHCYASRTGRYTSLSQYKVSDDGFLHGTLELPLSVGSKGGALQTHPGYAATHAILGRPTAQQLAGILVSVGLAQNFAAIRALAITGINQGHMALHARNIAVAAGAPNELVTELCAYMLARSNVNIDTAKAYLKAHAVYKNLQSEPARALKKPSMFYVEIAVPGLAKPVSINLAFVSLREPQTIVIAKQQSPASAMHSQLLGDKGYTQLERMFTFLATMRVVVGSEQRTNLELQNKLLLVSILINVVAYQLMKKSKESVKRFVNQLLVHGMEINSADINWTAEYFRTTDPVLSTGLPLLLALWQVFHYHLDQEVAHHRLLHDTLAQEQADLLDAIANWSPPAAASATADRSSLFADYMEKHAKRWQASMFLLVDCLALDDARITPARLEYVKRAGRYIGWEGTVAHDMARFERALADHEERNVCVWFKTHVYQESTTHEALAAFKLVSRAEANAQWEALCDAKHEGFVQLDALEEAVNMIWSHYGDDASSRKMSF
;
A
#
# COMPACT_ATOMS: atom_id res chain seq x y z
N MET A 1 -21.34 -12.08 39.88
CA MET A 1 -21.52 -10.64 40.14
C MET A 1 -20.22 -10.18 40.83
N THR A 2 -19.15 -9.92 40.08
CA THR A 2 -18.85 -8.68 39.32
C THR A 2 -18.28 -7.56 40.19
N GLU A 3 -16.98 -7.64 40.47
CA GLU A 3 -16.16 -6.58 41.11
C GLU A 3 -15.96 -5.34 40.22
N GLY A 4 -16.47 -5.36 38.97
CA GLY A 4 -16.43 -4.22 38.05
C GLY A 4 -17.27 -2.99 38.48
N THR A 5 -18.03 -3.07 39.57
CA THR A 5 -18.86 -1.96 40.06
C THR A 5 -18.06 -0.87 40.77
N ALA A 6 -17.02 -1.22 41.55
CA ALA A 6 -16.27 -0.25 42.35
C ALA A 6 -15.46 0.72 41.48
N ALA A 7 -14.71 0.20 40.50
CA ALA A 7 -13.94 1.01 39.57
C ALA A 7 -14.83 1.91 38.70
N ASP A 8 -16.00 1.41 38.26
CA ASP A 8 -16.90 2.17 37.39
C ASP A 8 -17.79 3.17 38.16
N GLN A 9 -18.02 2.96 39.46
CA GLN A 9 -18.52 4.00 40.36
C GLN A 9 -17.46 5.09 40.60
N LEU A 10 -16.20 4.72 40.89
CA LEU A 10 -15.10 5.69 41.05
C LEU A 10 -14.90 6.54 39.78
N LEU A 11 -14.93 5.93 38.60
CA LEU A 11 -14.80 6.64 37.32
C LEU A 11 -15.98 7.60 37.06
N ARG A 12 -17.19 7.23 37.51
CA ARG A 12 -18.38 8.09 37.44
C ARG A 12 -18.29 9.25 38.45
N SER A 13 -17.93 9.00 39.71
CA SER A 13 -17.73 10.05 40.72
C SER A 13 -16.62 11.03 40.32
N ALA A 14 -15.51 10.56 39.75
CA ALA A 14 -14.45 11.43 39.23
C ALA A 14 -14.94 12.30 38.06
N ARG A 15 -15.75 11.76 37.14
CA ARG A 15 -16.38 12.52 36.05
C ARG A 15 -17.44 13.50 36.53
N GLN A 16 -18.18 13.17 37.59
CA GLN A 16 -19.17 14.03 38.25
C GLN A 16 -18.46 15.23 38.88
N ALA A 17 -17.46 14.99 39.73
CA ALA A 17 -16.66 16.03 40.38
C ALA A 17 -15.94 16.95 39.38
N LEU A 18 -15.38 16.39 38.29
CA LEU A 18 -14.78 17.17 37.22
C LEU A 18 -15.81 18.06 36.50
N LYS A 19 -17.05 17.59 36.31
CA LYS A 19 -18.14 18.39 35.74
C LYS A 19 -18.59 19.51 36.68
N GLU A 20 -18.67 19.23 37.96
CA GLU A 20 -19.10 20.20 38.98
C GLU A 20 -18.03 21.28 39.21
N ALA A 21 -16.74 20.92 39.17
CA ALA A 21 -15.62 21.86 39.13
C ALA A 21 -15.62 22.74 37.87
N LEU A 22 -15.88 22.16 36.70
CA LEU A 22 -16.00 22.94 35.45
C LEU A 22 -17.23 23.86 35.44
N ALA A 23 -18.32 23.49 36.11
CA ALA A 23 -19.53 24.30 36.23
C ALA A 23 -19.38 25.46 37.22
N THR A 24 -18.62 25.30 38.32
CA THR A 24 -18.28 26.41 39.22
C THR A 24 -17.33 27.40 38.54
N VAL A 25 -16.31 26.91 37.81
CA VAL A 25 -15.41 27.75 36.97
C VAL A 25 -16.18 28.58 35.93
N GLN A 26 -17.34 28.13 35.45
CA GLN A 26 -18.19 28.89 34.52
C GLN A 26 -19.16 29.88 35.19
N SER A 27 -19.33 29.86 36.51
CA SER A 27 -20.37 30.64 37.21
C SER A 27 -19.86 31.71 38.20
N SER A 28 -18.64 31.60 38.75
CA SER A 28 -18.08 32.62 39.65
C SER A 28 -17.04 33.54 38.98
N LYS A 29 -17.40 34.81 38.76
CA LYS A 29 -16.47 35.88 38.36
C LYS A 29 -15.60 36.36 39.54
N SER A 30 -14.62 35.56 39.94
CA SER A 30 -13.61 35.94 40.95
C SER A 30 -12.36 35.08 40.85
N ASN A 31 -11.18 35.66 41.06
CA ASN A 31 -9.91 34.94 41.04
C ASN A 31 -9.91 33.73 41.99
N LEU A 32 -9.46 32.59 41.48
CA LEU A 32 -9.09 31.40 42.25
C LEU A 32 -7.75 30.90 41.70
N ASP A 33 -6.87 30.48 42.61
CA ASP A 33 -5.49 30.10 42.27
C ASP A 33 -5.44 28.69 41.66
N LEU A 34 -4.87 28.58 40.46
CA LEU A 34 -4.93 27.37 39.64
C LEU A 34 -3.96 26.28 40.15
N ASP A 35 -2.83 26.70 40.73
CA ASP A 35 -1.76 25.78 41.13
C ASP A 35 -2.14 24.94 42.36
N ALA A 36 -2.98 25.49 43.25
CA ALA A 36 -3.52 24.76 44.40
C ALA A 36 -4.37 23.55 43.98
N ALA A 37 -5.29 23.75 43.03
CA ALA A 37 -6.18 22.70 42.52
C ALA A 37 -5.42 21.62 41.73
N LEU A 38 -4.36 22.01 40.99
CA LEU A 38 -3.46 21.06 40.32
C LEU A 38 -2.68 20.21 41.33
N THR A 39 -2.17 20.81 42.41
CA THR A 39 -1.41 20.11 43.46
C THR A 39 -2.25 19.05 44.17
N GLU A 40 -3.52 19.34 44.46
CA GLU A 40 -4.45 18.38 45.07
C GLU A 40 -4.76 17.20 44.12
N LEU A 41 -4.90 17.47 42.82
CA LEU A 41 -5.12 16.45 41.79
C LEU A 41 -3.89 15.54 41.59
N GLU A 42 -2.67 16.08 41.68
CA GLU A 42 -1.43 15.28 41.67
C GLU A 42 -1.29 14.40 42.93
N SER A 43 -1.73 14.88 44.09
CA SER A 43 -1.76 14.09 45.34
C SER A 43 -2.66 12.86 45.22
N LEU A 44 -3.86 13.03 44.65
CA LEU A 44 -4.80 11.93 44.34
C LEU A 44 -4.23 10.93 43.32
N LEU A 45 -3.55 11.42 42.27
CA LEU A 45 -2.88 10.58 41.27
C LEU A 45 -1.72 9.77 41.86
N ASN A 46 -0.94 10.34 42.77
CA ASN A 46 0.16 9.64 43.44
C ASN A 46 -0.36 8.62 44.46
N SER A 47 -1.45 8.91 45.15
CA SER A 47 -2.15 7.96 46.03
C SER A 47 -2.66 6.73 45.26
N LEU A 48 -3.21 6.93 44.05
CA LEU A 48 -3.61 5.82 43.15
C LEU A 48 -2.42 4.99 42.65
N ARG A 49 -1.25 5.60 42.44
CA ARG A 49 -0.02 4.89 42.04
C ARG A 49 0.59 4.05 43.15
N ALA A 50 0.46 4.46 44.41
CA ALA A 50 0.95 3.69 45.56
C ALA A 50 0.22 2.35 45.76
N ALA A 51 -0.98 2.19 45.19
CA ALA A 51 -1.84 1.03 45.40
C ALA A 51 -1.55 -0.19 44.49
N THR A 52 -0.61 -0.11 43.54
CA THR A 52 -0.42 -1.14 42.49
C THR A 52 0.96 -1.79 42.41
N THR A 53 1.87 -1.54 43.35
CA THR A 53 3.20 -2.21 43.39
C THR A 53 3.61 -2.67 44.78
N THR A 54 3.51 -3.96 45.02
CA THR A 54 4.23 -4.67 46.09
C THR A 54 4.82 -5.97 45.54
N ARG A 55 6.16 -6.05 45.46
CA ARG A 55 6.97 -7.15 46.02
C ARG A 55 8.47 -6.88 45.91
N ASP A 56 9.09 -6.94 47.08
CA ASP A 56 10.36 -7.62 47.39
C ASP A 56 11.65 -7.17 46.68
N VAL A 57 12.46 -6.41 47.42
CA VAL A 57 13.90 -6.20 47.19
C VAL A 57 14.65 -6.83 48.35
N GLU A 58 15.48 -7.85 48.10
CA GLU A 58 16.49 -8.25 49.08
C GLU A 58 17.64 -9.06 48.46
N ASN A 59 18.74 -8.39 48.11
CA ASN A 59 20.02 -8.48 48.84
C ASN A 59 21.13 -7.69 48.12
N ALA A 60 22.14 -7.24 48.86
CA ALA A 60 23.28 -6.50 48.34
C ALA A 60 24.59 -7.28 48.58
N SER A 61 25.52 -7.20 47.63
CA SER A 61 26.90 -7.65 47.81
C SER A 61 27.88 -6.70 47.09
N THR A 62 29.16 -6.81 47.45
CA THR A 62 30.24 -5.86 47.15
C THR A 62 30.50 -5.62 45.66
N PRO A 63 30.85 -4.38 45.25
CA PRO A 63 31.27 -4.10 43.88
C PRO A 63 32.65 -4.70 43.60
N THR A 64 32.71 -5.57 42.61
CA THR A 64 33.93 -5.91 41.86
C THR A 64 33.85 -5.26 40.47
N ASP A 65 34.97 -5.18 39.74
CA ASP A 65 35.02 -4.63 38.38
C ASP A 65 34.43 -5.61 37.35
N GLU A 66 33.14 -5.95 37.50
CA GLU A 66 32.38 -6.68 36.49
C GLU A 66 32.02 -5.77 35.31
N ALA A 67 31.90 -6.39 34.12
CA ALA A 67 31.43 -5.71 32.92
C ALA A 67 30.00 -5.14 33.14
N PRO A 68 29.64 -4.02 32.47
CA PRO A 68 28.33 -3.41 32.65
C PRO A 68 27.20 -4.41 32.39
N THR A 69 26.24 -4.46 33.33
CA THR A 69 25.07 -5.34 33.28
C THR A 69 24.03 -4.92 32.24
N TYR A 70 24.18 -3.72 31.67
CA TYR A 70 23.45 -3.21 30.51
C TYR A 70 24.27 -3.39 29.22
N GLY A 71 23.61 -3.44 28.06
CA GLY A 71 24.30 -3.65 26.78
C GLY A 71 24.38 -5.12 26.31
N LEU A 72 23.87 -6.07 27.10
CA LEU A 72 23.55 -7.43 26.68
C LEU A 72 22.26 -7.45 25.84
N LEU A 73 22.21 -8.26 24.77
CA LEU A 73 21.02 -8.41 23.93
C LEU A 73 19.97 -9.31 24.60
N THR A 74 18.79 -8.77 24.86
CA THR A 74 17.62 -9.55 25.31
C THR A 74 16.71 -9.87 24.12
N PRO A 75 16.18 -11.11 23.98
CA PRO A 75 15.22 -11.46 22.94
C PRO A 75 13.92 -10.65 23.05
N SER A 76 13.38 -10.25 21.90
CA SER A 76 12.07 -9.61 21.83
C SER A 76 10.95 -10.61 22.17
N PRO A 77 9.85 -10.20 22.84
CA PRO A 77 8.72 -11.09 23.15
C PRO A 77 8.06 -11.61 21.87
N GLN A 78 8.14 -12.92 21.63
CA GLN A 78 7.54 -13.56 20.46
C GLN A 78 6.02 -13.71 20.61
N GLN A 79 5.28 -13.39 19.56
CA GLN A 79 3.85 -13.73 19.44
C GLN A 79 3.68 -15.04 18.67
N PRO A 80 2.68 -15.89 19.00
CA PRO A 80 2.41 -17.12 18.26
C PRO A 80 1.96 -16.78 16.84
N ILE A 81 2.72 -17.27 15.85
CA ILE A 81 2.46 -17.03 14.43
C ILE A 81 1.09 -17.60 14.06
N GLN A 82 0.17 -16.72 13.64
CA GLN A 82 -1.13 -17.13 13.12
C GLN A 82 -0.93 -17.83 11.77
N LYS A 83 -1.50 -19.03 11.60
CA LYS A 83 -1.47 -19.75 10.32
C LYS A 83 -2.18 -18.94 9.24
N GLU A 84 -1.62 -18.91 8.04
CA GLU A 84 -2.20 -18.16 6.92
C GLU A 84 -3.62 -18.66 6.57
N GLU A 85 -4.53 -17.70 6.35
CA GLU A 85 -5.79 -17.97 5.66
C GLU A 85 -5.48 -18.31 4.19
N ASN A 86 -6.18 -19.28 3.61
CA ASN A 86 -5.82 -19.91 2.33
C ASN A 86 -6.25 -19.06 1.10
N HIS A 87 -6.02 -17.74 1.18
CA HIS A 87 -6.53 -16.71 0.27
C HIS A 87 -5.43 -15.69 -0.11
N PRO A 88 -5.54 -15.00 -1.27
CA PRO A 88 -4.57 -13.97 -1.65
C PRO A 88 -4.50 -12.83 -0.64
N SER A 89 -3.29 -12.50 -0.19
CA SER A 89 -3.05 -11.32 0.66
C SER A 89 -3.56 -10.04 0.01
N ILE A 90 -4.02 -9.06 0.81
CA ILE A 90 -4.45 -7.73 0.33
C ILE A 90 -3.31 -6.95 -0.37
N TRP A 91 -2.06 -7.33 -0.11
CA TRP A 91 -0.87 -6.79 -0.78
C TRP A 91 -0.55 -7.47 -2.14
N SER A 92 -1.34 -8.47 -2.54
CA SER A 92 -1.19 -9.16 -3.84
C SER A 92 -1.36 -8.20 -5.00
N GLY A 93 -0.34 -8.09 -5.85
CA GLY A 93 -0.34 -7.17 -7.00
C GLY A 93 -0.11 -5.70 -6.65
N PHE A 94 0.19 -5.33 -5.40
CA PHE A 94 0.37 -3.94 -4.96
C PHE A 94 1.41 -3.16 -5.80
N TYR A 95 2.43 -3.83 -6.34
CA TYR A 95 3.43 -3.21 -7.23
C TYR A 95 2.92 -2.92 -8.66
N ASN A 96 1.86 -3.59 -9.11
CA ASN A 96 1.16 -3.33 -10.38
C ASN A 96 0.03 -2.30 -10.22
N LYS A 97 -0.54 -2.18 -9.03
CA LYS A 97 -1.57 -1.18 -8.71
C LYS A 97 -1.06 0.25 -8.92
N THR A 98 -1.94 1.17 -9.32
CA THR A 98 -1.63 2.62 -9.43
C THR A 98 -1.32 3.26 -8.08
N LEU A 99 -0.84 4.50 -8.06
CA LEU A 99 -0.67 5.21 -6.79
C LEU A 99 -2.02 5.42 -6.07
N ARG A 100 -3.10 5.73 -6.80
CA ARG A 100 -4.47 5.82 -6.26
C ARG A 100 -4.90 4.50 -5.63
N GLU A 101 -4.88 3.39 -6.39
CA GLU A 101 -5.23 2.07 -5.86
C GLU A 101 -4.34 1.63 -4.69
N ARG A 102 -3.03 1.91 -4.76
CA ARG A 102 -2.10 1.61 -3.66
C ARG A 102 -2.49 2.39 -2.44
N MET A 103 -2.78 3.68 -2.58
CA MET A 103 -3.23 4.52 -1.49
C MET A 103 -4.58 4.06 -0.97
N ASP A 104 -5.55 3.70 -1.82
CA ASP A 104 -6.84 3.12 -1.41
C ASP A 104 -6.64 1.84 -0.59
N VAL A 105 -5.74 0.94 -1.01
CA VAL A 105 -5.39 -0.30 -0.29
C VAL A 105 -4.63 -0.03 1.01
N LEU A 106 -3.55 0.78 0.96
CA LEU A 106 -2.83 1.30 2.13
C LEU A 106 -3.83 1.83 3.14
N SER A 107 -4.82 2.53 2.61
CA SER A 107 -5.68 3.34 3.41
C SER A 107 -6.82 2.50 3.98
N LEU A 108 -7.43 1.60 3.20
CA LEU A 108 -8.19 0.45 3.68
C LEU A 108 -7.43 -0.39 4.72
N MET A 109 -6.10 -0.26 4.85
CA MET A 109 -5.31 -0.98 5.85
C MET A 109 -5.02 -0.27 7.19
N TYR A 110 -5.28 1.04 7.40
CA TYR A 110 -5.00 1.70 8.72
C TYR A 110 -5.86 2.95 9.05
N PRO A 111 -7.14 2.85 9.49
CA PRO A 111 -8.16 3.93 9.41
C PRO A 111 -7.72 5.31 9.89
N SER A 112 -6.96 5.33 10.99
CA SER A 112 -6.76 6.48 11.87
C SER A 112 -5.57 7.37 11.51
N ALA A 113 -5.02 7.29 10.29
CA ALA A 113 -3.77 7.99 9.96
C ALA A 113 -3.62 8.63 8.55
N ILE A 114 -4.56 8.43 7.61
CA ILE A 114 -4.58 9.01 6.23
C ILE A 114 -6.05 9.01 5.72
N PRO A 115 -7.02 9.64 6.42
CA PRO A 115 -8.47 9.45 6.18
C PRO A 115 -8.90 9.55 4.69
N ARG A 116 -10.05 8.95 4.33
CA ARG A 116 -10.60 9.02 2.96
C ARG A 116 -10.68 10.49 2.53
N ARG A 117 -10.16 10.85 1.35
CA ARG A 117 -10.30 12.22 0.85
C ARG A 117 -11.79 12.55 0.68
N SER A 118 -12.20 13.68 1.24
CA SER A 118 -13.21 14.53 0.62
C SER A 118 -12.58 15.24 -0.58
N SER A 119 -13.36 15.51 -1.63
CA SER A 119 -12.91 16.34 -2.75
C SER A 119 -12.73 17.80 -2.33
N ASP A 120 -11.68 18.45 -2.84
CA ASP A 120 -11.43 19.87 -2.61
C ASP A 120 -12.38 20.74 -3.43
N ALA A 121 -13.34 21.37 -2.75
CA ALA A 121 -14.28 22.30 -3.39
C ALA A 121 -14.77 23.42 -2.45
N ASP A 122 -13.95 23.89 -1.49
CA ASP A 122 -14.33 25.06 -0.67
C ASP A 122 -13.14 25.91 -0.16
N GLN A 123 -12.67 26.83 -1.02
CA GLN A 123 -12.27 28.17 -0.58
C GLN A 123 -12.71 29.20 -1.63
N PRO A 124 -13.81 29.94 -1.41
CA PRO A 124 -14.11 31.14 -2.19
C PRO A 124 -13.05 32.22 -1.89
N ILE A 125 -12.52 32.84 -2.95
CA ILE A 125 -11.49 33.89 -2.84
C ILE A 125 -12.14 35.22 -2.39
N THR A 126 -12.44 35.34 -1.10
CA THR A 126 -13.05 36.57 -0.52
C THR A 126 -12.47 36.96 0.85
N SER A 127 -11.82 38.13 0.88
CA SER A 127 -11.66 39.07 2.01
C SER A 127 -11.05 38.61 3.36
N THR A 128 -9.78 39.03 3.55
CA THR A 128 -9.14 39.52 4.80
C THR A 128 -9.02 38.61 6.06
N PRO A 129 -7.81 38.52 6.68
CA PRO A 129 -7.59 37.70 7.88
C PRO A 129 -7.89 38.46 9.19
N PRO A 130 -8.52 37.82 10.20
CA PRO A 130 -8.57 38.34 11.57
C PRO A 130 -7.27 38.05 12.33
N MET A 131 -6.55 39.09 12.76
CA MET A 131 -5.40 38.93 13.67
C MET A 131 -5.84 38.67 15.11
N LYS A 132 -5.49 37.50 15.67
CA LYS A 132 -4.97 37.36 17.05
C LYS A 132 -4.51 35.92 17.36
N PRO A 133 -3.37 35.74 18.07
CA PRO A 133 -3.00 34.45 18.65
C PRO A 133 -3.64 34.27 20.04
N SER A 134 -4.09 33.05 20.35
CA SER A 134 -4.47 32.63 21.70
C SER A 134 -3.60 31.46 22.15
N LEU A 135 -2.84 31.65 23.23
CA LEU A 135 -2.16 30.54 23.90
C LEU A 135 -3.21 29.73 24.66
N GLY A 136 -3.39 28.46 24.28
CA GLY A 136 -4.29 27.53 24.94
C GLY A 136 -4.14 26.14 24.31
N GLY A 137 -4.01 25.10 25.14
CA GLY A 137 -3.61 23.75 24.71
C GLY A 137 -4.70 22.94 23.99
N GLN A 138 -5.22 23.43 22.87
CA GLN A 138 -6.00 22.60 21.95
C GLN A 138 -5.04 21.78 21.08
N VAL A 139 -5.23 20.45 21.05
CA VAL A 139 -4.61 19.59 20.06
C VAL A 139 -5.16 19.99 18.68
N PRO A 140 -4.33 20.39 17.71
CA PRO A 140 -4.83 20.73 16.38
C PRO A 140 -5.51 19.50 15.77
N SER A 141 -6.79 19.63 15.41
CA SER A 141 -7.43 18.71 14.48
C SER A 141 -6.78 18.91 13.12
N LEU A 142 -5.70 18.17 12.86
CA LEU A 142 -4.93 18.24 11.62
C LEU A 142 -5.79 17.74 10.45
N SER A 143 -6.52 18.68 9.86
CA SER A 143 -6.91 18.63 8.46
C SER A 143 -5.64 18.58 7.62
N LEU A 144 -5.20 17.37 7.31
CA LEU A 144 -4.16 17.15 6.31
C LEU A 144 -4.70 17.68 4.98
N SER A 145 -4.15 18.80 4.49
CA SER A 145 -4.24 19.16 3.07
C SER A 145 -3.78 17.95 2.26
N GLY A 146 -4.61 17.50 1.31
CA GLY A 146 -4.73 16.07 0.99
C GLY A 146 -3.50 15.38 0.38
N ASP A 147 -2.48 16.13 -0.02
CA ASP A 147 -1.40 15.66 -0.90
C ASP A 147 -0.20 15.05 -0.16
N GLU A 148 0.00 13.77 -0.44
CA GLU A 148 1.18 12.94 -0.15
C GLU A 148 1.51 12.59 1.32
N ILE A 149 1.70 11.29 1.57
CA ILE A 149 2.31 10.79 2.82
C ILE A 149 3.75 11.27 2.87
N GLY A 150 4.12 12.00 3.92
CA GLY A 150 5.47 12.57 4.04
C GLY A 150 5.56 14.04 3.67
N HIS A 151 4.45 14.71 3.35
CA HIS A 151 4.44 16.16 3.15
C HIS A 151 5.03 16.92 4.36
N LEU A 152 5.87 17.91 4.06
CA LEU A 152 6.45 18.87 5.00
C LEU A 152 6.14 20.30 4.52
N PRO A 153 5.29 21.07 5.23
CA PRO A 153 5.00 22.44 4.85
C PRO A 153 6.27 23.31 4.90
N SER A 154 6.52 24.15 3.90
CA SER A 154 7.74 24.96 3.80
C SER A 154 7.98 25.87 5.02
N ARG A 155 6.92 26.34 5.67
CA ARG A 155 7.00 27.09 6.94
C ARG A 155 7.57 26.24 8.08
N THR A 156 7.25 24.95 8.12
CA THR A 156 7.80 24.00 9.09
C THR A 156 9.24 23.64 8.76
N ALA A 157 9.57 23.44 7.48
CA ALA A 157 10.96 23.23 7.04
C ALA A 157 11.88 24.40 7.45
N ASN A 158 11.42 25.64 7.29
CA ASN A 158 12.13 26.86 7.72
C ASN A 158 12.24 27.01 9.26
N LEU A 159 11.62 26.13 10.04
CA LEU A 159 11.79 26.05 11.49
C LEU A 159 12.60 24.81 11.92
N MET A 160 13.03 23.97 10.97
CA MET A 160 13.82 22.76 11.21
C MET A 160 15.30 22.91 10.85
N ILE A 161 15.65 23.82 9.92
CA ILE A 161 17.03 24.11 9.51
C ILE A 161 17.23 25.60 9.16
N GLU A 162 18.46 26.07 9.25
CA GLU A 162 18.90 27.39 8.79
C GLU A 162 18.92 27.47 7.24
N ASN A 163 18.82 28.69 6.70
CA ASN A 163 18.91 28.97 5.25
C ASN A 163 17.95 28.14 4.37
N CYS A 164 16.81 27.72 4.90
CA CYS A 164 15.80 26.93 4.20
C CYS A 164 15.19 27.68 3.01
N ILE A 165 15.47 27.22 1.78
CA ILE A 165 14.88 27.77 0.53
C ILE A 165 13.75 26.90 -0.06
N GLY A 166 13.46 25.73 0.50
CA GLY A 166 12.46 24.79 -0.01
C GLY A 166 12.54 23.42 0.64
N VAL A 167 11.81 22.45 0.07
CA VAL A 167 11.78 21.04 0.51
C VAL A 167 12.10 20.15 -0.69
N LEU A 168 12.94 19.13 -0.47
CA LEU A 168 13.27 18.11 -1.46
C LEU A 168 12.59 16.79 -1.08
N GLY A 169 11.70 16.29 -1.92
CA GLY A 169 11.04 14.99 -1.73
C GLY A 169 11.93 13.82 -2.11
N ILE A 170 11.82 12.72 -1.37
CA ILE A 170 12.45 11.41 -1.67
C ILE A 170 11.32 10.39 -1.82
N PRO A 171 11.35 9.47 -2.82
CA PRO A 171 10.24 8.53 -3.06
C PRO A 171 9.95 7.63 -1.86
N LEU A 172 8.71 7.67 -1.35
CA LEU A 172 8.26 6.84 -0.24
C LEU A 172 7.54 5.58 -0.74
N GLY A 173 8.07 4.41 -0.38
CA GLY A 173 7.49 3.09 -0.64
C GLY A 173 7.20 2.30 0.64
N LEU A 174 6.78 1.04 0.45
CA LEU A 174 6.55 0.08 1.53
C LEU A 174 7.33 -1.22 1.31
N GLY A 175 8.19 -1.56 2.26
CA GLY A 175 8.67 -2.93 2.46
C GLY A 175 7.52 -3.80 2.98
N LEU A 176 7.07 -4.74 2.15
CA LEU A 176 5.90 -5.58 2.43
C LEU A 176 6.31 -6.99 2.86
N ASN A 177 5.38 -7.72 3.48
CA ASN A 177 5.54 -9.11 3.94
C ASN A 177 6.58 -9.31 5.07
N PHE A 178 6.91 -8.28 5.85
CA PHE A 178 7.76 -8.44 7.03
C PHE A 178 6.97 -9.09 8.17
N VAL A 179 7.38 -10.26 8.62
CA VAL A 179 6.94 -10.89 9.88
C VAL A 179 8.13 -10.85 10.83
N ILE A 180 8.01 -10.16 11.96
CA ILE A 180 9.10 -9.90 12.91
C ILE A 180 8.57 -10.22 14.30
N ASP A 181 9.22 -11.17 15.00
CA ASP A 181 8.80 -11.69 16.32
C ASP A 181 7.33 -12.14 16.37
N GLY A 182 6.83 -12.67 15.25
CA GLY A 182 5.45 -13.11 15.05
C GLY A 182 4.45 -12.00 14.65
N THR A 183 4.88 -10.73 14.62
CA THR A 183 4.05 -9.59 14.25
C THR A 183 4.26 -9.19 12.79
N SER A 184 3.17 -8.96 12.04
CA SER A 184 3.22 -8.54 10.64
C SER A 184 3.32 -7.02 10.50
N TYR A 185 4.30 -6.55 9.73
CA TYR A 185 4.60 -5.14 9.46
C TYR A 185 4.55 -4.81 7.97
N SER A 186 4.03 -3.62 7.65
CA SER A 186 4.34 -2.91 6.40
C SER A 186 5.33 -1.81 6.77
N VAL A 187 6.51 -1.80 6.19
CA VAL A 187 7.61 -0.91 6.60
C VAL A 187 7.73 0.27 5.63
N PRO A 188 7.47 1.52 6.05
CA PRO A 188 7.76 2.71 5.25
C PRO A 188 9.26 2.78 4.90
N MET A 189 9.58 3.02 3.63
CA MET A 189 10.96 3.09 3.12
C MET A 189 11.07 4.25 2.13
N ALA A 190 11.86 5.28 2.46
CA ALA A 190 12.07 6.48 1.65
C ALA A 190 13.46 6.43 1.01
N VAL A 191 13.52 6.19 -0.30
CA VAL A 191 14.78 5.97 -1.03
C VAL A 191 14.62 6.25 -2.52
N GLU A 192 15.62 6.88 -3.13
CA GLU A 192 15.68 7.16 -4.56
C GLU A 192 16.25 5.98 -5.37
N GLU A 193 17.14 5.17 -4.78
CA GLU A 193 17.69 3.98 -5.45
C GLU A 193 16.57 2.95 -5.74
N PRO A 194 16.28 2.65 -7.02
CA PRO A 194 15.22 1.72 -7.38
C PRO A 194 15.57 0.28 -7.00
N SER A 195 14.58 -0.62 -7.06
CA SER A 195 14.62 -2.01 -6.56
C SER A 195 14.84 -2.20 -5.06
N VAL A 196 15.34 -1.24 -4.29
CA VAL A 196 15.59 -1.40 -2.83
C VAL A 196 14.34 -1.90 -2.10
N VAL A 197 13.23 -1.19 -2.21
CA VAL A 197 11.94 -1.55 -1.57
C VAL A 197 11.40 -2.91 -2.07
N ALA A 198 11.61 -3.23 -3.35
CA ALA A 198 11.14 -4.49 -3.96
C ALA A 198 11.99 -5.70 -3.56
N ALA A 199 13.30 -5.52 -3.43
CA ALA A 199 14.26 -6.52 -2.97
C ALA A 199 13.98 -6.90 -1.51
N ALA A 200 13.86 -5.91 -0.63
CA ALA A 200 13.44 -6.08 0.76
C ALA A 200 12.10 -6.83 0.86
N SER A 201 11.08 -6.40 0.11
CA SER A 201 9.76 -7.05 0.09
C SER A 201 9.78 -8.50 -0.41
N SER A 202 10.66 -8.82 -1.36
CA SER A 202 10.82 -10.16 -1.93
C SER A 202 11.59 -11.11 -1.00
N ALA A 203 12.60 -10.60 -0.29
CA ALA A 203 13.29 -11.34 0.76
C ALA A 203 12.36 -11.61 1.94
N ALA A 204 11.69 -10.57 2.45
CA ALA A 204 10.75 -10.66 3.56
C ALA A 204 9.66 -11.70 3.30
N LYS A 205 9.11 -11.78 2.07
CA LYS A 205 8.10 -12.80 1.72
C LYS A 205 8.62 -14.24 1.84
N LEU A 206 9.85 -14.53 1.41
CA LEU A 206 10.43 -15.88 1.54
C LEU A 206 10.82 -16.21 2.98
N ILE A 207 11.20 -15.19 3.77
CA ILE A 207 11.56 -15.35 5.18
C ILE A 207 10.29 -15.58 6.03
N ALA A 208 9.22 -14.83 5.76
CA ALA A 208 7.91 -14.99 6.41
C ALA A 208 7.32 -16.40 6.24
N SER A 209 7.42 -17.01 5.05
CA SER A 209 6.92 -18.38 4.83
C SER A 209 7.70 -19.48 5.56
N HIS A 210 8.77 -19.12 6.29
CA HIS A 210 9.60 -20.03 7.09
C HIS A 210 9.73 -19.58 8.57
N GLY A 211 8.90 -18.65 9.03
CA GLY A 211 8.83 -18.20 10.43
C GLY A 211 9.08 -16.70 10.65
N GLY A 212 9.57 -16.00 9.63
CA GLY A 212 9.89 -14.57 9.72
C GLY A 212 11.27 -14.28 10.30
N PHE A 213 11.43 -13.08 10.85
CA PHE A 213 12.62 -12.63 11.56
C PHE A 213 12.42 -12.77 13.08
N HIS A 214 13.50 -13.03 13.79
CA HIS A 214 13.56 -12.93 15.25
C HIS A 214 14.55 -11.82 15.65
N THR A 215 14.19 -11.01 16.65
CA THR A 215 15.04 -9.89 17.09
C THR A 215 15.45 -9.94 18.55
N SER A 216 16.54 -9.24 18.85
CA SER A 216 16.99 -8.95 20.21
C SER A 216 17.59 -7.55 20.28
N THR A 217 17.49 -6.88 21.43
CA THR A 217 17.98 -5.50 21.62
C THR A 217 18.66 -5.34 22.98
N SER A 218 19.55 -4.36 23.15
CA SER A 218 20.35 -4.21 24.37
C SER A 218 19.97 -3.06 25.30
N GLY A 219 18.76 -2.53 25.16
CA GLY A 219 18.28 -1.34 25.88
C GLY A 219 18.61 -0.02 25.15
N ASN A 220 18.19 1.10 25.72
CA ASN A 220 18.24 2.43 25.09
C ASN A 220 19.42 3.28 25.57
N ILE A 221 20.62 2.68 25.63
CA ILE A 221 21.80 3.30 26.24
C ILE A 221 22.59 4.17 25.25
N MET A 222 22.69 5.47 25.53
CA MET A 222 23.57 6.40 24.80
C MET A 222 24.74 6.82 25.67
N THR A 223 25.92 6.94 25.06
CA THR A 223 27.14 7.36 25.75
C THR A 223 27.52 8.79 25.35
N SER A 224 27.80 9.64 26.34
CA SER A 224 28.54 10.90 26.13
C SER A 224 29.92 10.86 26.76
N GLN A 225 30.78 11.76 26.30
CA GLN A 225 32.21 11.80 26.58
C GLN A 225 32.59 13.17 27.10
N ILE A 226 33.29 13.22 28.23
CA ILE A 226 34.05 14.39 28.69
C ILE A 226 35.52 14.10 28.45
N GLN A 227 36.16 14.87 27.58
CA GLN A 227 37.61 14.84 27.41
C GLN A 227 38.28 15.61 28.56
N LEU A 228 39.30 15.03 29.17
CA LEU A 228 40.15 15.66 30.17
C LEU A 228 41.58 15.79 29.60
N LEU A 229 42.09 17.01 29.68
CA LEU A 229 43.40 17.44 29.18
C LEU A 229 44.23 17.97 30.35
N GLU A 230 45.56 18.04 30.18
CA GLU A 230 46.51 18.49 31.22
C GLU A 230 46.42 17.69 32.54
N THR A 231 45.93 16.45 32.47
CA THR A 231 45.84 15.52 33.62
C THR A 231 47.23 15.06 34.04
N ASN A 232 47.77 15.67 35.11
CA ASN A 232 49.13 15.39 35.61
C ASN A 232 49.32 13.93 36.10
N ASP A 233 48.28 13.33 36.68
CA ASP A 233 48.28 11.94 37.16
C ASP A 233 46.98 11.25 36.72
N ILE A 234 47.06 10.56 35.57
CA ILE A 234 45.92 9.83 34.98
C ILE A 234 45.44 8.68 35.89
N PRO A 235 46.31 7.81 36.47
CA PRO A 235 45.91 6.82 37.47
C PRO A 235 45.15 7.40 38.68
N ALA A 236 45.62 8.50 39.25
CA ALA A 236 44.93 9.15 40.37
C ALA A 236 43.59 9.76 39.94
N ALA A 237 43.51 10.37 38.76
CA ALA A 237 42.27 10.91 38.20
C ALA A 237 41.21 9.82 37.99
N ILE A 238 41.59 8.66 37.42
CA ILE A 238 40.71 7.48 37.27
C ILE A 238 40.19 7.02 38.63
N LYS A 239 41.08 6.89 39.63
CA LYS A 239 40.71 6.48 40.99
C LYS A 239 39.78 7.48 41.67
N ALA A 240 39.99 8.79 41.46
CA ALA A 240 39.14 9.85 42.00
C ALA A 240 37.72 9.80 41.40
N ILE A 241 37.61 9.61 40.08
CA ILE A 241 36.32 9.43 39.39
C ILE A 241 35.61 8.17 39.91
N ALA A 242 36.31 7.04 39.99
CA ALA A 242 35.74 5.78 40.46
C ALA A 242 35.19 5.90 41.90
N ALA A 243 35.95 6.53 42.81
CA ALA A 243 35.54 6.76 44.20
C ALA A 243 34.31 7.68 44.34
N ASN A 244 34.02 8.53 43.34
CA ASN A 244 32.89 9.46 43.35
C ASN A 244 31.75 9.06 42.39
N ARG A 245 31.87 7.92 41.69
CA ARG A 245 30.96 7.46 40.63
C ARG A 245 29.49 7.56 41.02
N THR A 246 29.11 7.02 42.18
CA THR A 246 27.73 7.04 42.68
C THR A 246 27.22 8.46 42.90
N SER A 247 28.00 9.33 43.53
CA SER A 247 27.61 10.72 43.80
C SER A 247 27.47 11.56 42.51
N LEU A 248 28.32 11.30 41.51
CA LEU A 248 28.21 11.93 40.19
C LEU A 248 26.96 11.46 39.43
N ILE A 249 26.60 10.17 39.51
CA ILE A 249 25.38 9.59 38.93
C ILE A 249 24.13 10.16 39.62
N GLU A 250 24.09 10.18 40.95
CA GLU A 250 23.01 10.78 41.74
C GLU A 250 22.84 12.27 41.42
N TYR A 251 23.94 13.02 41.34
CA TYR A 251 23.92 14.43 41.00
C TYR A 251 23.35 14.66 39.59
N ALA A 252 23.77 13.89 38.60
CA ALA A 252 23.24 13.99 37.24
C ALA A 252 21.75 13.66 37.18
N ASN A 253 21.35 12.52 37.76
CA ASN A 253 19.95 12.09 37.76
C ASN A 253 19.01 13.03 38.52
N LYS A 254 19.48 13.66 39.61
CA LYS A 254 18.69 14.61 40.40
C LYS A 254 18.63 16.01 39.79
N ASN A 255 19.72 16.51 39.19
CA ASN A 255 19.85 17.94 38.85
C ASN A 255 19.95 18.21 37.33
N LEU A 256 20.46 17.26 36.53
CA LEU A 256 20.69 17.45 35.09
C LEU A 256 19.62 16.76 34.23
N CYS A 257 19.16 15.57 34.63
CA CYS A 257 18.12 14.81 33.91
C CYS A 257 16.95 14.28 34.79
N PRO A 258 16.38 15.05 35.74
CA PRO A 258 15.33 14.57 36.64
C PRO A 258 14.07 14.09 35.92
N ASN A 259 13.69 14.71 34.81
CA ASN A 259 12.53 14.29 34.01
C ASN A 259 12.81 13.03 33.16
N MET A 260 14.04 12.51 33.15
CA MET A 260 14.41 11.23 32.54
C MET A 260 14.48 10.13 33.62
N ALA A 261 15.08 10.45 34.78
CA ALA A 261 15.04 9.60 35.98
C ALA A 261 13.60 9.27 36.42
N LYS A 262 12.69 10.26 36.43
CA LYS A 262 11.25 10.07 36.69
C LYS A 262 10.53 9.13 35.72
N ARG A 263 11.15 8.75 34.59
CA ARG A 263 10.61 7.81 33.58
C ARG A 263 11.33 6.45 33.58
N GLY A 264 12.24 6.21 34.54
CA GLY A 264 12.99 4.96 34.66
C GLY A 264 14.31 4.91 33.89
N GLY A 265 14.69 5.98 33.18
CA GLY A 265 16.00 6.12 32.54
C GLY A 265 16.95 7.01 33.34
N GLY A 266 17.88 7.66 32.65
CA GLY A 266 18.89 8.56 33.24
C GLY A 266 20.29 7.96 33.18
N VAL A 267 21.25 8.59 33.86
CA VAL A 267 22.63 8.10 33.94
C VAL A 267 22.64 6.77 34.68
N VAL A 268 23.12 5.71 34.01
CA VAL A 268 23.29 4.37 34.59
C VAL A 268 24.74 4.10 34.98
N SER A 269 25.70 4.80 34.39
CA SER A 269 27.12 4.55 34.62
C SER A 269 28.00 5.74 34.25
N ILE A 270 29.15 5.82 34.91
CA ILE A 270 30.27 6.70 34.56
C ILE A 270 31.53 5.84 34.64
N SER A 271 32.35 5.86 33.59
CA SER A 271 33.60 5.10 33.48
C SER A 271 34.71 5.96 32.86
N SER A 272 35.96 5.54 33.00
CA SER A 272 37.13 6.30 32.54
C SER A 272 37.98 5.46 31.60
N ARG A 273 38.41 6.06 30.49
CA ARG A 273 39.19 5.41 29.44
C ARG A 273 40.38 6.29 29.04
N VAL A 274 41.58 5.76 29.13
CA VAL A 274 42.78 6.41 28.58
C VAL A 274 42.74 6.33 27.05
N VAL A 275 43.18 7.38 26.38
CA VAL A 275 43.34 7.44 24.93
C VAL A 275 44.80 7.72 24.63
N ASP A 276 45.51 6.67 24.26
CA ASP A 276 46.89 6.75 23.80
C ASP A 276 46.96 7.26 22.34
N PRO A 277 48.06 7.90 21.94
CA PRO A 277 48.32 8.23 20.55
C PRO A 277 48.34 6.97 19.66
N ALA A 278 47.80 7.04 18.45
CA ALA A 278 47.77 5.91 17.54
C ALA A 278 49.20 5.49 17.08
N ASN A 279 49.44 4.18 17.05
CA ASN A 279 50.62 3.58 16.43
C ASN A 279 50.54 3.66 14.90
N GLU A 280 51.70 3.72 14.24
CA GLU A 280 51.82 3.81 12.77
C GLU A 280 51.82 2.42 12.09
N ASP A 281 51.00 1.49 12.58
CA ASP A 281 50.82 0.17 11.97
C ASP A 281 50.00 0.29 10.66
N THR A 282 50.69 0.52 9.55
CA THR A 282 50.09 0.57 8.21
C THR A 282 49.38 -0.74 7.86
N ALA A 283 48.08 -0.68 7.59
CA ALA A 283 47.26 -1.87 7.41
C ALA A 283 47.62 -2.65 6.13
N SER A 284 48.14 -3.86 6.28
CA SER A 284 48.76 -4.68 5.22
C SER A 284 47.86 -5.14 4.07
N TRP A 285 46.55 -4.85 4.11
CA TRP A 285 45.60 -5.15 3.04
C TRP A 285 45.47 -4.03 2.00
N TYR A 286 46.05 -2.85 2.28
CA TYR A 286 45.95 -1.66 1.43
C TYR A 286 47.33 -1.15 1.01
N SER A 287 47.43 -0.62 -0.22
CA SER A 287 48.64 0.01 -0.75
C SER A 287 48.33 1.46 -1.06
N SER A 288 48.78 2.37 -0.20
CA SER A 288 48.54 3.80 -0.36
C SER A 288 49.12 4.38 -1.64
N TYR A 289 48.37 5.29 -2.26
CA TYR A 289 48.86 6.15 -3.34
C TYR A 289 49.79 7.24 -2.77
N ARG A 290 50.69 7.77 -3.61
CA ARG A 290 51.78 8.69 -3.18
C ARG A 290 51.30 10.07 -2.74
N ASP A 291 50.07 10.41 -3.10
CA ASP A 291 49.39 11.69 -2.92
C ASP A 291 48.21 11.59 -1.93
N GLU A 292 48.09 10.47 -1.20
CA GLU A 292 47.12 10.35 -0.10
C GLU A 292 47.40 11.34 1.03
N LEU A 293 46.31 11.92 1.56
CA LEU A 293 46.38 12.83 2.70
C LEU A 293 46.70 12.06 4.00
N THR A 294 47.96 12.08 4.41
CA THR A 294 48.39 11.53 5.71
C THR A 294 47.78 12.32 6.87
N ILE A 295 46.85 11.71 7.61
CA ILE A 295 46.20 12.33 8.78
C ILE A 295 47.09 12.19 10.02
N THR A 296 47.66 13.30 10.50
CA THR A 296 48.46 13.36 11.73
C THR A 296 47.91 14.39 12.72
N ALA A 297 48.00 14.11 14.02
CA ALA A 297 47.70 15.09 15.06
C ALA A 297 48.64 16.31 14.97
N SER A 298 48.09 17.51 15.19
CA SER A 298 48.84 18.79 15.11
C SER A 298 49.60 19.17 16.39
N SER A 299 49.38 18.44 17.48
CA SER A 299 50.02 18.64 18.79
C SER A 299 50.91 17.45 19.17
N VAL A 300 51.69 17.60 20.24
CA VAL A 300 52.49 16.51 20.83
C VAL A 300 51.61 15.28 21.11
N ARG A 301 52.13 14.10 20.80
CA ARG A 301 51.51 12.79 21.06
C ARG A 301 51.57 12.45 22.56
N SER A 302 50.73 13.11 23.35
CA SER A 302 50.50 12.79 24.76
C SER A 302 49.18 12.01 24.93
N PRO A 303 49.12 11.01 25.83
CA PRO A 303 47.86 10.37 26.16
C PRO A 303 46.93 11.34 26.89
N PHE A 304 45.62 11.15 26.75
CA PHE A 304 44.61 11.93 27.46
C PHE A 304 43.51 11.04 28.03
N LEU A 305 42.77 11.56 29.02
CA LEU A 305 41.73 10.81 29.71
C LEU A 305 40.35 11.19 29.15
N VAL A 306 39.48 10.20 28.93
CA VAL A 306 38.09 10.44 28.52
C VAL A 306 37.15 9.74 29.49
N VAL A 307 36.22 10.51 30.05
CA VAL A 307 35.17 9.99 30.93
C VAL A 307 33.95 9.69 30.07
N HIS A 308 33.55 8.42 30.00
CA HIS A 308 32.31 7.98 29.37
C HIS A 308 31.17 8.05 30.40
N ILE A 309 30.02 8.57 29.98
CA ILE A 309 28.79 8.66 30.76
C ILE A 309 27.71 7.91 29.98
N ASP A 310 27.24 6.78 30.50
CA ASP A 310 26.20 5.98 29.86
C ASP A 310 24.83 6.34 30.45
N VAL A 311 23.86 6.58 29.58
CA VAL A 311 22.54 7.13 29.90
C VAL A 311 21.46 6.30 29.20
N ASP A 312 20.51 5.75 29.95
CA ASP A 312 19.26 5.27 29.34
C ASP A 312 18.41 6.49 28.95
N VAL A 313 18.23 6.69 27.64
CA VAL A 313 17.49 7.83 27.08
C VAL A 313 16.02 7.51 26.79
N CYS A 314 15.55 6.36 27.27
CA CYS A 314 14.22 5.80 27.05
C CYS A 314 13.88 5.81 25.54
N GLU A 315 12.69 6.34 25.20
CA GLU A 315 12.17 6.36 23.84
C GLU A 315 12.80 7.40 22.88
N ALA A 316 13.88 8.09 23.29
CA ALA A 316 14.54 9.11 22.49
C ALA A 316 15.79 8.61 21.76
N MET A 317 16.23 9.34 20.73
CA MET A 317 17.57 9.18 20.14
C MET A 317 18.66 9.51 21.17
N GLY A 318 18.48 10.59 21.95
CA GLY A 318 19.28 10.88 23.15
C GLY A 318 20.33 12.00 23.05
N ALA A 319 20.73 12.43 21.85
CA ALA A 319 21.88 13.32 21.63
C ALA A 319 21.92 14.56 22.56
N ASN A 320 20.86 15.39 22.55
CA ASN A 320 20.85 16.64 23.31
C ASN A 320 20.97 16.41 24.83
N ILE A 321 20.28 15.41 25.39
CA ILE A 321 20.26 15.19 26.84
C ILE A 321 21.61 14.63 27.34
N VAL A 322 22.27 13.75 26.58
CA VAL A 322 23.59 13.24 26.99
C VAL A 322 24.69 14.29 26.87
N ASN A 323 24.55 15.26 25.95
CA ASN A 323 25.40 16.45 25.90
C ASN A 323 25.21 17.33 27.14
N THR A 324 23.96 17.70 27.48
CA THR A 324 23.65 18.50 28.68
C THR A 324 24.13 17.83 29.98
N ILE A 325 24.11 16.49 30.05
CA ILE A 325 24.67 15.74 31.19
C ILE A 325 26.20 15.86 31.22
N ALA A 326 26.89 15.72 30.07
CA ALA A 326 28.35 15.86 30.00
C ALA A 326 28.82 17.29 30.30
N GLU A 327 28.08 18.30 29.84
CA GLU A 327 28.28 19.71 30.16
C GLU A 327 28.09 19.97 31.66
N GLY A 328 26.94 19.58 32.24
CA GLY A 328 26.63 19.80 33.66
C GLY A 328 27.50 18.99 34.64
N LEU A 329 28.19 17.95 34.18
CA LEU A 329 29.18 17.21 34.96
C LEU A 329 30.62 17.73 34.78
N SER A 330 30.94 18.49 33.73
CA SER A 330 32.33 18.75 33.36
C SER A 330 33.14 19.44 34.44
N ASP A 331 32.57 20.46 35.08
CA ASP A 331 33.29 21.24 36.08
C ASP A 331 33.52 20.42 37.36
N LYS A 332 32.59 19.52 37.71
CA LYS A 332 32.78 18.60 38.83
C LYS A 332 33.90 17.60 38.55
N VAL A 333 33.90 17.00 37.37
CA VAL A 333 34.92 16.02 36.95
C VAL A 333 36.29 16.68 36.79
N ALA A 334 36.37 17.87 36.20
CA ALA A 334 37.59 18.66 36.05
C ALA A 334 38.23 19.03 37.40
N ASN A 335 37.44 19.60 38.32
CA ASN A 335 37.93 19.95 39.67
C ASN A 335 38.34 18.69 40.47
N LEU A 336 37.59 17.59 40.38
CA LEU A 336 37.89 16.32 41.05
C LEU A 336 39.21 15.68 40.56
N THR A 337 39.62 15.97 39.33
CA THR A 337 40.79 15.36 38.66
C THR A 337 41.95 16.32 38.45
N ASN A 338 41.83 17.57 38.93
CA ASN A 338 42.76 18.68 38.67
C ASN A 338 43.19 18.75 37.19
N SER A 339 42.21 18.66 36.29
CA SER A 339 42.38 18.53 34.83
C SER A 339 41.49 19.53 34.09
N ARG A 340 41.87 19.92 32.88
CA ARG A 340 41.08 20.83 32.04
C ARG A 340 40.06 20.06 31.19
N ALA A 341 38.78 20.44 31.30
CA ALA A 341 37.74 19.89 30.42
C ALA A 341 37.91 20.37 28.96
N GLY A 342 37.86 19.44 28.02
CA GLY A 342 37.89 19.67 26.58
C GLY A 342 36.50 19.56 25.95
N LEU A 343 36.35 18.64 24.99
CA LEU A 343 35.06 18.31 24.38
C LEU A 343 34.11 17.64 25.40
N ARG A 344 32.81 17.95 25.26
CA ARG A 344 31.68 17.39 26.01
C ARG A 344 30.60 17.04 24.98
N ILE A 345 30.50 15.79 24.57
CA ILE A 345 29.72 15.41 23.38
C ILE A 345 29.31 13.93 23.40
N LEU A 346 28.19 13.58 22.78
CA LEU A 346 27.85 12.18 22.49
C LEU A 346 28.90 11.48 21.61
N THR A 347 29.00 10.16 21.74
CA THR A 347 29.57 9.32 20.68
C THR A 347 28.44 8.65 19.89
N ASN A 348 28.53 8.70 18.56
CA ASN A 348 27.61 7.96 17.69
C ASN A 348 27.91 6.45 17.70
N LEU A 349 29.08 6.00 18.16
CA LEU A 349 29.38 4.58 18.38
C LEU A 349 28.67 4.09 19.65
N CYS A 350 27.35 3.93 19.56
CA CYS A 350 26.45 3.52 20.63
C CYS A 350 26.54 2.00 20.89
N ALA A 351 27.73 1.49 21.23
CA ALA A 351 28.01 0.06 21.39
C ALA A 351 27.13 -0.65 22.45
N ALA A 352 26.61 0.10 23.43
CA ALA A 352 25.65 -0.39 24.44
C ALA A 352 24.18 -0.43 23.96
N ARG A 353 23.86 0.09 22.77
CA ARG A 353 22.52 0.16 22.16
C ARG A 353 22.53 -0.49 20.77
N ARG A 354 22.50 -1.81 20.79
CA ARG A 354 22.51 -2.68 19.61
C ARG A 354 21.15 -3.34 19.42
N ALA A 355 20.84 -3.64 18.17
CA ALA A 355 19.82 -4.60 17.80
C ALA A 355 20.41 -5.68 16.89
N ARG A 356 19.89 -6.90 16.99
CA ARG A 356 20.24 -8.04 16.13
C ARG A 356 18.97 -8.63 15.55
N ALA A 357 18.99 -8.96 14.26
CA ALA A 357 17.98 -9.80 13.62
C ALA A 357 18.59 -11.13 13.16
N THR A 358 17.78 -12.19 13.18
CA THR A 358 18.09 -13.48 12.57
C THR A 358 16.90 -14.01 11.76
N PHE A 359 17.16 -14.92 10.82
CA PHE A 359 16.13 -15.74 10.18
C PHE A 359 16.69 -17.14 9.86
N SER A 360 15.80 -18.09 9.57
CA SER A 360 16.12 -19.47 9.17
C SER A 360 15.28 -19.88 7.96
N ILE A 361 15.89 -20.46 6.90
CA ILE A 361 15.17 -21.02 5.75
C ILE A 361 15.72 -22.42 5.44
N PRO A 362 14.89 -23.46 5.23
CA PRO A 362 15.37 -24.78 4.78
C PRO A 362 16.12 -24.66 3.45
N VAL A 363 17.30 -25.28 3.34
CA VAL A 363 18.13 -25.22 2.11
C VAL A 363 17.38 -25.80 0.88
N ALA A 364 16.43 -26.72 1.07
CA ALA A 364 15.55 -27.20 0.01
C ALA A 364 14.65 -26.09 -0.58
N ALA A 365 14.18 -25.14 0.25
CA ALA A 365 13.30 -24.04 -0.13
C ALA A 365 14.05 -22.83 -0.74
N MET A 366 15.39 -22.86 -0.74
CA MET A 366 16.23 -21.78 -1.26
C MET A 366 16.32 -21.71 -2.80
N GLY A 367 15.63 -22.60 -3.53
CA GLY A 367 15.69 -22.67 -5.00
C GLY A 367 15.24 -21.37 -5.68
N TRP A 368 16.01 -20.88 -6.65
CA TRP A 368 15.75 -19.59 -7.29
C TRP A 368 16.16 -19.57 -8.77
N LYS A 369 15.29 -19.03 -9.64
CA LYS A 369 15.50 -18.92 -11.11
C LYS A 369 16.03 -20.23 -11.75
N GLY A 370 15.45 -21.37 -11.38
CA GLY A 370 15.86 -22.70 -11.88
C GLY A 370 17.14 -23.28 -11.25
N THR A 371 17.83 -22.55 -10.37
CA THR A 371 18.98 -23.08 -9.61
C THR A 371 18.50 -23.77 -8.33
N ALA A 372 19.03 -24.96 -8.04
CA ALA A 372 18.71 -25.74 -6.85
C ALA A 372 19.14 -25.05 -5.55
N GLY A 373 18.33 -25.17 -4.49
CA GLY A 373 18.52 -24.42 -3.25
C GLY A 373 19.84 -24.67 -2.51
N THR A 374 20.42 -25.88 -2.66
CA THR A 374 21.77 -26.21 -2.17
C THR A 374 22.85 -25.33 -2.81
N VAL A 375 22.79 -25.15 -4.14
CA VAL A 375 23.72 -24.28 -4.89
C VAL A 375 23.48 -22.81 -4.56
N VAL A 376 22.22 -22.40 -4.32
CA VAL A 376 21.90 -21.03 -3.90
C VAL A 376 22.45 -20.74 -2.50
N ALA A 377 22.29 -21.66 -1.54
CA ALA A 377 22.84 -21.52 -0.19
C ALA A 377 24.37 -21.48 -0.20
N GLN A 378 25.02 -22.41 -0.91
CA GLN A 378 26.49 -22.47 -1.03
C GLN A 378 27.07 -21.16 -1.57
N ARG A 379 26.52 -20.60 -2.65
CA ARG A 379 27.01 -19.33 -3.22
C ARG A 379 26.69 -18.10 -2.36
N ILE A 380 25.69 -18.17 -1.47
CA ILE A 380 25.45 -17.13 -0.47
C ILE A 380 26.55 -17.15 0.60
N LEU A 381 27.00 -18.34 1.02
CA LEU A 381 28.17 -18.47 1.91
C LEU A 381 29.43 -17.90 1.24
N GLU A 382 29.78 -18.37 0.04
CA GLU A 382 30.96 -17.91 -0.72
C GLU A 382 31.00 -16.37 -0.89
N ALA A 383 29.85 -15.75 -1.17
CA ALA A 383 29.73 -14.30 -1.32
C ALA A 383 29.74 -13.54 0.02
N ASN A 384 29.38 -14.18 1.13
CA ASN A 384 29.52 -13.63 2.48
C ASN A 384 30.96 -13.77 2.98
N ASP A 385 31.61 -14.92 2.77
CA ASP A 385 33.02 -15.15 3.09
C ASP A 385 33.93 -14.16 2.34
N PHE A 386 33.66 -13.90 1.06
CA PHE A 386 34.35 -12.83 0.32
C PHE A 386 34.16 -11.46 0.99
N ALA A 387 32.95 -11.12 1.46
CA ALA A 387 32.70 -9.89 2.22
C ALA A 387 33.26 -9.89 3.65
N ILE A 388 33.60 -11.04 4.22
CA ILE A 388 34.27 -11.16 5.52
C ILE A 388 35.79 -11.00 5.34
N HIS A 389 36.34 -11.61 4.29
CA HIS A 389 37.79 -11.70 4.04
C HIS A 389 38.38 -10.50 3.31
N ASP A 390 37.63 -9.78 2.48
CA ASP A 390 38.09 -8.59 1.73
C ASP A 390 37.32 -7.30 2.12
N PRO A 391 38.01 -6.26 2.62
CA PRO A 391 37.43 -4.95 2.88
C PRO A 391 36.77 -4.27 1.66
N PHE A 392 37.29 -4.44 0.43
CA PHE A 392 36.69 -3.82 -0.76
C PHE A 392 35.29 -4.39 -1.05
N ARG A 393 35.14 -5.73 -0.96
CA ARG A 393 33.84 -6.38 -1.00
C ARG A 393 32.98 -6.03 0.23
N ALA A 394 33.56 -5.98 1.42
CA ALA A 394 32.85 -5.69 2.67
C ALA A 394 32.11 -4.34 2.62
N VAL A 395 32.76 -3.26 2.15
CA VAL A 395 32.12 -1.94 2.01
C VAL A 395 30.89 -2.02 1.11
N THR A 396 31.00 -2.72 -0.03
CA THR A 396 29.87 -2.91 -0.95
C THR A 396 28.75 -3.78 -0.35
N ASN A 397 29.10 -4.79 0.46
CA ASN A 397 28.14 -5.62 1.18
C ASN A 397 27.35 -4.81 2.23
N ASN A 398 28.04 -3.96 2.97
CA ASN A 398 27.48 -3.16 4.05
C ASN A 398 26.66 -1.98 3.52
N LYS A 399 27.07 -1.33 2.42
CA LYS A 399 26.20 -0.43 1.62
C LYS A 399 24.89 -1.14 1.24
N GLY A 400 24.98 -2.41 0.84
CA GLY A 400 23.82 -3.25 0.55
C GLY A 400 22.89 -3.52 1.75
N ILE A 401 23.40 -3.53 2.99
CA ILE A 401 22.59 -3.55 4.21
C ILE A 401 21.90 -2.19 4.40
N LEU A 402 22.70 -1.11 4.34
CA LEU A 402 22.29 0.23 4.73
C LEU A 402 21.30 0.85 3.74
N ASN A 403 21.31 0.45 2.47
CA ASN A 403 20.19 0.66 1.53
C ASN A 403 18.80 0.35 2.12
N GLY A 404 18.70 -0.71 2.92
CA GLY A 404 17.45 -1.08 3.60
C GLY A 404 17.23 -0.31 4.90
N VAL A 405 18.27 -0.18 5.71
CA VAL A 405 18.22 0.47 7.04
C VAL A 405 17.91 1.96 6.90
N ASP A 406 18.65 2.67 6.06
CA ASP A 406 18.54 4.12 5.88
C ASP A 406 17.20 4.50 5.24
N ALA A 407 16.72 3.73 4.28
CA ALA A 407 15.40 3.92 3.71
C ALA A 407 14.29 3.89 4.78
N ALA A 408 14.37 2.94 5.72
CA ALA A 408 13.45 2.86 6.85
C ALA A 408 13.71 3.96 7.90
N ALA A 409 14.97 4.34 8.13
CA ALA A 409 15.37 5.41 9.06
C ALA A 409 14.85 6.79 8.61
N VAL A 410 15.06 7.15 7.34
CA VAL A 410 14.54 8.38 6.70
C VAL A 410 13.01 8.42 6.81
N ALA A 411 12.32 7.35 6.39
CA ALA A 411 10.86 7.29 6.44
C ALA A 411 10.27 7.34 7.86
N THR A 412 11.07 7.13 8.90
CA THR A 412 10.65 7.17 10.31
C THR A 412 11.27 8.32 11.11
N GLY A 413 11.90 9.29 10.42
CA GLY A 413 12.41 10.54 11.02
C GLY A 413 13.66 10.39 11.88
N GLN A 414 14.47 9.36 11.62
CA GLN A 414 15.69 9.05 12.37
C GLN A 414 16.93 9.73 11.75
N ASP A 415 17.98 9.94 12.54
CA ASP A 415 19.27 10.39 12.01
C ASP A 415 20.03 9.22 11.38
N TRP A 416 19.91 9.09 10.06
CA TRP A 416 20.59 8.04 9.31
C TRP A 416 22.12 8.20 9.30
N ARG A 417 22.67 9.42 9.46
CA ARG A 417 24.12 9.67 9.50
C ARG A 417 24.73 9.12 10.79
N ALA A 418 24.00 9.21 11.90
CA ALA A 418 24.41 8.58 13.15
C ALA A 418 24.43 7.04 13.04
N ILE A 419 23.44 6.46 12.33
CA ILE A 419 23.35 5.02 12.06
C ILE A 419 24.48 4.55 11.14
N GLU A 420 24.68 5.20 9.99
CA GLU A 420 25.77 4.95 9.03
C GLU A 420 27.14 4.98 9.71
N ALA A 421 27.47 6.07 10.41
CA ALA A 421 28.74 6.23 11.11
C ALA A 421 28.96 5.14 12.19
N ALA A 422 27.92 4.78 12.93
CA ALA A 422 27.98 3.70 13.91
C ALA A 422 28.18 2.33 13.26
N ALA A 423 27.44 2.03 12.18
CA ALA A 423 27.52 0.77 11.46
C ALA A 423 28.88 0.57 10.78
N HIS A 424 29.39 1.59 10.08
CA HIS A 424 30.71 1.53 9.43
C HIS A 424 31.86 1.45 10.44
N CYS A 425 31.76 2.10 11.61
CA CYS A 425 32.73 1.92 12.68
C CYS A 425 32.62 0.54 13.36
N TYR A 426 31.40 0.03 13.56
CA TYR A 426 31.19 -1.32 14.12
C TYR A 426 31.69 -2.41 13.16
N ALA A 427 31.64 -2.18 11.85
CA ALA A 427 32.22 -3.05 10.83
C ALA A 427 33.75 -3.18 10.93
N SER A 428 34.47 -2.23 11.57
CA SER A 428 35.93 -2.27 11.78
C SER A 428 36.35 -2.60 13.22
N ARG A 429 35.41 -2.94 14.12
CA ARG A 429 35.64 -3.16 15.57
C ARG A 429 36.68 -4.22 15.94
N THR A 430 37.08 -5.07 15.00
CA THR A 430 38.10 -6.13 15.16
C THR A 430 39.46 -5.74 14.58
N GLY A 431 39.69 -4.45 14.29
CA GLY A 431 40.94 -3.94 13.71
C GLY A 431 40.98 -3.95 12.18
N ARG A 432 39.99 -4.55 11.51
CA ARG A 432 39.82 -4.53 10.05
C ARG A 432 38.35 -4.44 9.67
N TYR A 433 38.03 -3.63 8.68
CA TYR A 433 36.68 -3.51 8.15
C TYR A 433 36.22 -4.84 7.52
N THR A 434 35.01 -5.31 7.87
CA THR A 434 34.46 -6.61 7.46
C THR A 434 32.93 -6.57 7.34
N SER A 435 32.31 -7.68 6.92
CA SER A 435 30.85 -7.80 6.81
C SER A 435 30.15 -7.60 8.15
N LEU A 436 29.05 -6.84 8.15
CA LEU A 436 28.13 -6.72 9.30
C LEU A 436 27.17 -7.91 9.40
N SER A 437 26.90 -8.61 8.29
CA SER A 437 26.07 -9.82 8.24
C SER A 437 26.88 -11.11 8.18
N GLN A 438 26.33 -12.18 8.74
CA GLN A 438 26.87 -13.55 8.66
C GLN A 438 25.78 -14.52 8.19
N TYR A 439 26.15 -15.45 7.31
CA TYR A 439 25.34 -16.60 6.92
C TYR A 439 26.03 -17.90 7.33
N LYS A 440 25.24 -18.90 7.71
CA LYS A 440 25.70 -20.26 8.04
C LYS A 440 24.66 -21.27 7.58
N VAL A 441 25.12 -22.44 7.13
CA VAL A 441 24.27 -23.64 7.05
C VAL A 441 24.50 -24.48 8.30
N SER A 442 23.43 -24.98 8.89
CA SER A 442 23.42 -25.87 10.07
C SER A 442 23.20 -27.34 9.66
N ASP A 443 23.57 -28.25 10.55
CA ASP A 443 23.53 -29.71 10.31
C ASP A 443 22.10 -30.26 10.09
N ASP A 444 21.06 -29.52 10.51
CA ASP A 444 19.64 -29.80 10.26
C ASP A 444 19.15 -29.37 8.86
N GLY A 445 20.04 -28.77 8.04
CA GLY A 445 19.75 -28.39 6.66
C GLY A 445 19.11 -27.02 6.49
N PHE A 446 19.24 -26.12 7.46
CA PHE A 446 18.76 -24.74 7.36
C PHE A 446 19.89 -23.76 7.01
N LEU A 447 19.57 -22.73 6.22
CA LEU A 447 20.40 -21.54 6.03
C LEU A 447 19.94 -20.48 7.04
N HIS A 448 20.83 -20.10 7.95
CA HIS A 448 20.62 -19.01 8.89
C HIS A 448 21.27 -17.73 8.38
N GLY A 449 20.54 -16.61 8.45
CA GLY A 449 21.07 -15.27 8.29
C GLY A 449 21.10 -14.53 9.63
N THR A 450 22.13 -13.72 9.87
CA THR A 450 22.27 -12.89 11.08
C THR A 450 22.85 -11.51 10.73
N LEU A 451 22.34 -10.46 11.35
CA LEU A 451 22.88 -9.10 11.29
C LEU A 451 22.78 -8.44 12.69
N GLU A 452 23.82 -7.72 13.10
CA GLU A 452 23.84 -6.92 14.34
C GLU A 452 24.38 -5.51 14.06
N LEU A 453 23.66 -4.49 14.53
CA LEU A 453 23.99 -3.08 14.34
C LEU A 453 23.83 -2.29 15.66
N PRO A 454 24.71 -1.33 15.98
CA PRO A 454 24.38 -0.23 16.89
C PRO A 454 23.31 0.66 16.24
N LEU A 455 22.23 1.00 16.95
CA LEU A 455 21.11 1.77 16.40
C LEU A 455 20.58 2.81 17.40
N SER A 456 21.08 4.04 17.30
CA SER A 456 20.59 5.20 18.06
C SER A 456 19.32 5.79 17.44
N VAL A 457 18.18 5.11 17.64
CA VAL A 457 16.85 5.53 17.16
C VAL A 457 15.94 6.00 18.31
N GLY A 458 14.83 6.67 17.99
CA GLY A 458 13.82 7.10 18.96
C GLY A 458 12.40 7.12 18.39
N SER A 459 11.43 6.72 19.22
CA SER A 459 10.00 6.90 18.94
C SER A 459 9.46 8.27 19.40
N LYS A 460 10.30 9.09 20.05
CA LYS A 460 9.99 10.42 20.59
C LYS A 460 11.13 11.42 20.35
N GLY A 461 10.76 12.70 20.24
CA GLY A 461 11.69 13.82 20.07
C GLY A 461 12.16 14.02 18.64
N GLY A 462 13.01 15.03 18.43
CA GLY A 462 13.57 15.36 17.12
C GLY A 462 12.49 15.65 16.06
N ALA A 463 12.77 15.28 14.82
CA ALA A 463 11.88 15.55 13.68
C ALA A 463 10.49 14.90 13.80
N LEU A 464 10.32 13.86 14.63
CA LEU A 464 9.03 13.20 14.86
C LEU A 464 8.00 14.10 15.54
N GLN A 465 8.41 15.22 16.15
CA GLN A 465 7.52 16.20 16.77
C GLN A 465 7.24 17.42 15.88
N THR A 466 8.10 17.71 14.89
CA THR A 466 7.96 18.89 14.02
C THR A 466 7.36 18.55 12.66
N HIS A 467 7.74 17.41 12.08
CA HIS A 467 7.38 17.02 10.72
C HIS A 467 6.09 16.17 10.71
N PRO A 468 4.95 16.68 10.20
CA PRO A 468 3.65 16.01 10.33
C PRO A 468 3.59 14.65 9.63
N GLY A 469 4.24 14.49 8.47
CA GLY A 469 4.29 13.23 7.73
C GLY A 469 4.74 12.00 8.52
N TYR A 470 5.64 12.13 9.51
CA TYR A 470 6.10 10.97 10.30
C TYR A 470 5.01 10.40 11.21
N ALA A 471 3.97 11.16 11.54
CA ALA A 471 2.82 10.62 12.29
C ALA A 471 2.07 9.53 11.49
N ALA A 472 2.05 9.64 10.15
CA ALA A 472 1.44 8.66 9.27
C ALA A 472 2.33 7.42 9.09
N THR A 473 3.64 7.59 8.88
CA THR A 473 4.57 6.45 8.71
C THR A 473 4.74 5.63 9.99
N HIS A 474 4.86 6.29 11.16
CA HIS A 474 4.83 5.58 12.45
C HIS A 474 3.50 4.88 12.72
N ALA A 475 2.36 5.42 12.26
CA ALA A 475 1.07 4.74 12.38
C ALA A 475 0.95 3.51 11.49
N ILE A 476 1.54 3.50 10.30
CA ILE A 476 1.65 2.32 9.41
C ILE A 476 2.50 1.21 10.08
N LEU A 477 3.55 1.59 10.81
CA LEU A 477 4.37 0.68 11.64
C LEU A 477 3.70 0.23 12.96
N GLY A 478 2.48 0.67 13.26
CA GLY A 478 1.81 0.35 14.53
C GLY A 478 2.30 1.14 15.75
N ARG A 479 3.08 2.21 15.55
CA ARG A 479 3.69 3.08 16.58
C ARG A 479 4.66 2.32 17.52
N PRO A 480 5.76 1.77 16.98
CA PRO A 480 6.72 0.96 17.75
C PRO A 480 7.44 1.77 18.82
N THR A 481 7.93 1.08 19.86
CA THR A 481 8.94 1.61 20.79
C THR A 481 10.29 1.80 20.10
N ALA A 482 11.23 2.52 20.71
CA ALA A 482 12.58 2.69 20.16
C ALA A 482 13.30 1.34 19.94
N GLN A 483 13.11 0.37 20.84
CA GLN A 483 13.65 -0.99 20.68
C GLN A 483 12.98 -1.76 19.55
N GLN A 484 11.65 -1.71 19.43
CA GLN A 484 10.93 -2.35 18.33
C GLN A 484 11.32 -1.72 16.97
N LEU A 485 11.50 -0.41 16.92
CA LEU A 485 11.97 0.30 15.72
C LEU A 485 13.39 -0.14 15.33
N ALA A 486 14.30 -0.30 16.30
CA ALA A 486 15.64 -0.84 16.05
C ALA A 486 15.58 -2.29 15.51
N GLY A 487 14.72 -3.14 16.09
CA GLY A 487 14.46 -4.51 15.61
C GLY A 487 13.91 -4.56 14.17
N ILE A 488 13.01 -3.64 13.83
CA ILE A 488 12.48 -3.48 12.46
C ILE A 488 13.61 -3.07 11.50
N LEU A 489 14.38 -2.01 11.81
CA LEU A 489 15.46 -1.53 10.94
C LEU A 489 16.54 -2.60 10.67
N VAL A 490 16.99 -3.32 11.70
CA VAL A 490 17.99 -4.39 11.51
C VAL A 490 17.42 -5.60 10.75
N SER A 491 16.11 -5.88 10.88
CA SER A 491 15.44 -6.90 10.05
C SER A 491 15.36 -6.50 8.57
N VAL A 492 15.09 -5.22 8.27
CA VAL A 492 15.08 -4.68 6.89
C VAL A 492 16.48 -4.73 6.28
N GLY A 493 17.53 -4.36 7.03
CA GLY A 493 18.91 -4.47 6.59
C GLY A 493 19.34 -5.91 6.25
N LEU A 494 18.91 -6.88 7.07
CA LEU A 494 19.16 -8.31 6.83
C LEU A 494 18.39 -8.83 5.60
N ALA A 495 17.12 -8.44 5.45
CA ALA A 495 16.32 -8.76 4.26
C ALA A 495 16.98 -8.23 2.98
N GLN A 496 17.44 -6.98 3.00
CA GLN A 496 18.04 -6.32 1.84
C GLN A 496 19.39 -6.95 1.46
N ASN A 497 20.23 -7.27 2.46
CA ASN A 497 21.49 -7.97 2.24
C ASN A 497 21.29 -9.37 1.64
N PHE A 498 20.34 -10.15 2.19
CA PHE A 498 19.97 -11.45 1.65
C PHE A 498 19.49 -11.38 0.20
N ALA A 499 18.64 -10.38 -0.13
CA ALA A 499 18.18 -10.15 -1.50
C ALA A 499 19.35 -9.84 -2.45
N ALA A 500 20.26 -8.96 -2.04
CA ALA A 500 21.41 -8.53 -2.83
C ALA A 500 22.41 -9.67 -3.08
N ILE A 501 22.76 -10.44 -2.04
CA ILE A 501 23.69 -11.57 -2.15
C ILE A 501 23.08 -12.67 -3.02
N ARG A 502 21.81 -13.04 -2.80
CA ARG A 502 21.11 -14.06 -3.62
C ARG A 502 21.02 -13.65 -5.09
N ALA A 503 20.85 -12.36 -5.39
CA ALA A 503 20.84 -11.85 -6.76
C ALA A 503 22.23 -11.93 -7.42
N LEU A 504 23.27 -11.46 -6.71
CA LEU A 504 24.67 -11.53 -7.15
C LEU A 504 25.12 -12.97 -7.44
N ALA A 505 24.86 -13.88 -6.51
CA ALA A 505 25.27 -15.29 -6.54
C ALA A 505 24.77 -16.08 -7.77
N ILE A 506 23.61 -15.71 -8.33
CA ILE A 506 22.91 -16.54 -9.32
C ILE A 506 22.83 -15.92 -10.72
N THR A 507 22.54 -14.62 -10.85
CA THR A 507 22.43 -13.95 -12.17
C THR A 507 23.35 -12.75 -12.35
N GLY A 508 24.11 -12.37 -11.33
CA GLY A 508 24.77 -11.08 -11.28
C GLY A 508 23.78 -9.91 -11.23
N ILE A 509 24.29 -8.72 -10.95
CA ILE A 509 23.48 -7.49 -10.87
C ILE A 509 22.95 -7.10 -12.25
N ASN A 510 23.82 -7.05 -13.28
CA ASN A 510 23.46 -6.41 -14.56
C ASN A 510 22.26 -7.07 -15.27
N GLN A 511 22.17 -8.39 -15.33
CA GLN A 511 21.00 -9.07 -15.92
C GLN A 511 19.70 -8.85 -15.12
N GLY A 512 19.79 -8.64 -13.81
CA GLY A 512 18.64 -8.22 -12.99
C GLY A 512 18.31 -6.72 -13.11
N HIS A 513 19.33 -5.89 -13.35
CA HIS A 513 19.24 -4.43 -13.35
C HIS A 513 18.98 -3.80 -14.72
N MET A 514 18.89 -4.55 -15.83
CA MET A 514 18.49 -3.96 -17.12
C MET A 514 17.15 -3.22 -17.04
N ALA A 515 16.18 -3.75 -16.27
CA ALA A 515 14.88 -3.10 -16.01
C ALA A 515 14.97 -1.81 -15.17
N LEU A 516 16.12 -1.56 -14.56
CA LEU A 516 16.45 -0.42 -13.71
C LEU A 516 17.36 0.59 -14.39
N HIS A 517 18.33 0.11 -15.17
CA HIS A 517 19.15 0.95 -16.03
C HIS A 517 18.26 1.65 -17.07
N ALA A 518 17.30 0.91 -17.66
CA ALA A 518 16.23 1.49 -18.47
C ALA A 518 15.39 2.52 -17.72
N ARG A 519 15.24 2.38 -16.38
CA ARG A 519 14.45 3.28 -15.53
C ARG A 519 15.16 4.60 -15.28
N ASN A 520 16.47 4.54 -15.05
CA ASN A 520 17.31 5.73 -14.90
C ASN A 520 17.51 6.42 -16.25
N ILE A 521 17.65 5.67 -17.35
CA ILE A 521 17.71 6.22 -18.73
C ILE A 521 16.38 6.89 -19.11
N ALA A 522 15.24 6.33 -18.70
CA ALA A 522 13.92 6.96 -18.85
C ALA A 522 13.88 8.32 -18.13
N VAL A 523 14.14 8.35 -16.83
CA VAL A 523 14.14 9.60 -16.03
C VAL A 523 15.14 10.62 -16.61
N ALA A 524 16.36 10.21 -16.96
CA ALA A 524 17.39 11.09 -17.52
C ALA A 524 17.08 11.60 -18.94
N ALA A 525 16.20 10.93 -19.68
CA ALA A 525 15.64 11.44 -20.94
C ALA A 525 14.52 12.47 -20.74
N GLY A 526 14.12 12.74 -19.49
CA GLY A 526 13.04 13.65 -19.11
C GLY A 526 11.70 12.96 -18.85
N ALA A 527 11.68 11.66 -18.54
CA ALA A 527 10.42 10.92 -18.36
C ALA A 527 9.65 11.33 -17.09
N PRO A 528 8.37 11.71 -17.22
CA PRO A 528 7.43 11.79 -16.09
C PRO A 528 7.30 10.46 -15.34
N ASN A 529 7.06 10.49 -14.04
CA ASN A 529 7.19 9.31 -13.16
C ASN A 529 6.27 8.13 -13.51
N GLU A 530 5.03 8.36 -13.94
CA GLU A 530 4.11 7.27 -14.34
C GLU A 530 4.68 6.45 -15.51
N LEU A 531 5.25 7.19 -16.47
CA LEU A 531 5.77 6.72 -17.75
C LEU A 531 7.01 5.84 -17.65
N VAL A 532 7.82 6.09 -16.62
CA VAL A 532 9.15 5.51 -16.40
C VAL A 532 9.11 3.97 -16.39
N THR A 533 7.97 3.35 -16.07
CA THR A 533 7.80 1.88 -16.08
C THR A 533 7.49 1.31 -17.47
N GLU A 534 6.65 2.00 -18.25
CA GLU A 534 6.27 1.62 -19.60
C GLU A 534 7.46 1.80 -20.56
N LEU A 535 8.18 2.92 -20.39
CA LEU A 535 9.42 3.23 -21.10
C LEU A 535 10.56 2.25 -20.80
N CYS A 536 10.61 1.69 -19.58
CA CYS A 536 11.48 0.54 -19.29
C CYS A 536 11.14 -0.66 -20.15
N ALA A 537 9.86 -1.07 -20.15
CA ALA A 537 9.42 -2.25 -20.89
C ALA A 537 9.68 -2.10 -22.39
N TYR A 538 9.48 -0.90 -22.94
CA TYR A 538 9.80 -0.55 -24.32
C TYR A 538 11.30 -0.71 -24.65
N MET A 539 12.20 -0.10 -23.87
CA MET A 539 13.65 -0.21 -24.11
C MET A 539 14.19 -1.62 -23.87
N LEU A 540 13.65 -2.34 -22.87
CA LEU A 540 13.96 -3.76 -22.62
C LEU A 540 13.55 -4.65 -23.79
N ALA A 541 12.30 -4.53 -24.26
CA ALA A 541 11.77 -5.38 -25.33
C ALA A 541 12.52 -5.17 -26.65
N ARG A 542 13.04 -3.96 -26.89
CA ARG A 542 13.94 -3.65 -28.01
C ARG A 542 15.41 -4.02 -27.78
N SER A 543 15.78 -4.50 -26.59
CA SER A 543 17.18 -4.68 -26.16
C SER A 543 18.06 -3.45 -26.39
N ASN A 544 17.47 -2.25 -26.36
CA ASN A 544 18.13 -1.01 -26.77
C ASN A 544 17.84 0.10 -25.74
N VAL A 545 18.73 0.19 -24.75
CA VAL A 545 18.60 1.07 -23.59
C VAL A 545 19.51 2.28 -23.77
N ASN A 546 19.00 3.34 -24.39
CA ASN A 546 19.74 4.59 -24.60
C ASN A 546 18.83 5.83 -24.57
N ILE A 547 19.44 7.00 -24.40
CA ILE A 547 18.72 8.26 -24.15
C ILE A 547 17.90 8.73 -25.35
N ASP A 548 18.29 8.40 -26.59
CA ASP A 548 17.58 8.84 -27.80
C ASP A 548 16.36 7.96 -28.10
N THR A 549 16.46 6.66 -27.82
CA THR A 549 15.31 5.73 -27.79
C THR A 549 14.29 6.19 -26.76
N ALA A 550 14.77 6.61 -25.58
CA ALA A 550 13.90 7.17 -24.55
C ALA A 550 13.28 8.52 -24.97
N LYS A 551 14.06 9.47 -25.50
CA LYS A 551 13.55 10.78 -25.97
C LYS A 551 12.56 10.65 -27.13
N ALA A 552 12.76 9.71 -28.06
CA ALA A 552 11.83 9.48 -29.17
C ALA A 552 10.45 9.02 -28.65
N TYR A 553 10.46 8.05 -27.74
CA TYR A 553 9.28 7.57 -27.04
C TYR A 553 8.62 8.68 -26.18
N LEU A 554 9.41 9.50 -25.47
CA LEU A 554 8.89 10.61 -24.68
C LEU A 554 8.29 11.73 -25.54
N LYS A 555 8.78 11.93 -26.77
CA LYS A 555 8.14 12.82 -27.74
C LYS A 555 6.76 12.33 -28.16
N ALA A 556 6.56 11.01 -28.25
CA ALA A 556 5.24 10.42 -28.51
C ALA A 556 4.32 10.54 -27.29
N HIS A 557 4.80 10.18 -26.09
CA HIS A 557 3.97 10.16 -24.89
C HIS A 557 3.78 11.54 -24.22
N ALA A 558 4.58 12.57 -24.55
CA ALA A 558 4.29 13.95 -24.15
C ALA A 558 2.92 14.47 -24.65
N VAL A 559 2.32 13.79 -25.65
CA VAL A 559 0.94 14.01 -26.11
C VAL A 559 -0.10 13.33 -25.21
N TYR A 560 0.25 12.20 -24.60
CA TYR A 560 -0.63 11.27 -23.87
C TYR A 560 -0.87 11.67 -22.40
N LYS A 561 0.01 12.50 -21.81
CA LYS A 561 0.23 12.57 -20.35
C LYS A 561 -0.55 13.65 -19.57
N ASN A 562 -1.76 14.03 -19.98
CA ASN A 562 -2.46 15.20 -19.39
C ASN A 562 -3.35 14.91 -18.14
N LEU A 563 -3.52 13.66 -17.69
CA LEU A 563 -4.50 13.27 -16.63
C LEU A 563 -3.86 12.20 -15.69
N GLN A 564 -3.53 12.47 -14.40
CA GLN A 564 -4.36 12.44 -13.14
C GLN A 564 -4.44 11.04 -12.44
N SER A 565 -4.75 10.79 -11.14
CA SER A 565 -4.70 11.51 -9.81
C SER A 565 -5.03 10.52 -8.61
N GLU A 566 -5.21 10.94 -7.32
CA GLU A 566 -5.25 10.12 -6.04
C GLU A 566 -6.60 10.12 -5.17
N PRO A 567 -6.75 9.75 -3.84
CA PRO A 567 -6.65 8.47 -3.03
C PRO A 567 -7.68 8.24 -1.83
N ALA A 568 -7.58 7.09 -1.10
CA ALA A 568 -7.57 6.87 0.39
C ALA A 568 -8.61 5.92 1.11
N ARG A 569 -8.75 6.03 2.47
CA ARG A 569 -9.03 5.03 3.61
C ARG A 569 -10.18 3.97 3.52
N ALA A 570 -10.62 3.11 4.47
CA ALA A 570 -10.34 2.78 5.88
C ALA A 570 -10.62 1.31 6.31
N LEU A 571 -9.94 0.82 7.37
CA LEU A 571 -9.86 -0.60 7.80
C LEU A 571 -11.07 -1.14 8.59
N LYS A 572 -11.78 -2.06 7.96
CA LYS A 572 -12.21 -3.38 8.48
C LYS A 572 -11.71 -4.44 7.48
N LYS A 573 -11.66 -5.74 7.80
CA LYS A 573 -11.44 -6.77 6.75
C LYS A 573 -12.53 -6.56 5.67
N PRO A 574 -12.18 -6.22 4.42
CA PRO A 574 -13.17 -5.98 3.38
C PRO A 574 -13.70 -7.31 2.84
N SER A 575 -14.84 -7.27 2.15
CA SER A 575 -15.20 -8.37 1.25
C SER A 575 -14.27 -8.36 0.04
N MET A 576 -13.94 -9.55 -0.46
CA MET A 576 -13.02 -9.74 -1.58
C MET A 576 -13.76 -10.39 -2.75
N PHE A 577 -13.53 -9.86 -3.95
CA PHE A 577 -14.05 -10.39 -5.21
C PHE A 577 -12.88 -10.57 -6.19
N TYR A 578 -12.52 -11.82 -6.46
CA TYR A 578 -11.42 -12.18 -7.35
C TYR A 578 -11.92 -12.97 -8.56
N VAL A 579 -11.54 -12.53 -9.75
CA VAL A 579 -11.87 -13.19 -11.02
C VAL A 579 -10.60 -13.30 -11.85
N GLU A 580 -10.32 -14.48 -12.40
CA GLU A 580 -9.19 -14.77 -13.28
C GLU A 580 -9.66 -15.67 -14.42
N ILE A 581 -9.47 -15.23 -15.67
CA ILE A 581 -10.03 -15.91 -16.86
C ILE A 581 -8.99 -15.96 -17.98
N ALA A 582 -8.85 -17.13 -18.61
CA ALA A 582 -8.02 -17.30 -19.80
C ALA A 582 -8.74 -16.68 -21.02
N VAL A 583 -8.00 -15.91 -21.82
CA VAL A 583 -8.53 -15.16 -22.97
C VAL A 583 -7.74 -15.53 -24.23
N PRO A 584 -8.41 -15.87 -25.36
CA PRO A 584 -7.72 -16.13 -26.62
C PRO A 584 -6.84 -14.94 -27.07
N GLY A 585 -5.57 -15.23 -27.40
CA GLY A 585 -4.61 -14.23 -27.87
C GLY A 585 -3.82 -13.50 -26.78
N LEU A 586 -4.09 -13.73 -25.49
CA LEU A 586 -3.27 -13.18 -24.38
C LEU A 586 -2.37 -14.27 -23.76
N ALA A 587 -1.12 -13.91 -23.48
CA ALA A 587 -0.12 -14.80 -22.87
C ALA A 587 -0.30 -14.99 -21.34
N LYS A 588 -1.28 -14.30 -20.74
CA LYS A 588 -1.67 -14.35 -19.33
C LYS A 588 -3.19 -14.26 -19.22
N PRO A 589 -3.82 -14.83 -18.18
CA PRO A 589 -5.24 -14.60 -17.92
C PRO A 589 -5.49 -13.14 -17.52
N VAL A 590 -6.65 -12.62 -17.90
CA VAL A 590 -7.14 -11.32 -17.42
C VAL A 590 -7.70 -11.51 -16.02
N SER A 591 -7.42 -10.57 -15.11
CA SER A 591 -7.88 -10.67 -13.73
C SER A 591 -8.38 -9.36 -13.14
N ILE A 592 -9.33 -9.49 -12.21
CA ILE A 592 -9.88 -8.42 -11.36
C ILE A 592 -9.71 -8.87 -9.92
N ASN A 593 -9.13 -8.02 -9.08
CA ASN A 593 -9.01 -8.24 -7.63
C ASN A 593 -9.57 -7.02 -6.90
N LEU A 594 -10.81 -7.15 -6.45
CA LEU A 594 -11.63 -6.09 -5.89
C LEU A 594 -11.81 -6.28 -4.37
N ALA A 595 -11.53 -5.23 -3.61
CA ALA A 595 -11.80 -5.15 -2.18
C ALA A 595 -12.92 -4.13 -1.94
N PHE A 596 -14.01 -4.53 -1.28
CA PHE A 596 -15.20 -3.70 -1.14
C PHE A 596 -15.84 -3.78 0.26
N VAL A 597 -16.67 -2.79 0.59
CA VAL A 597 -17.25 -2.63 1.94
C VAL A 597 -18.51 -3.46 2.10
N SER A 598 -18.42 -4.58 2.83
CA SER A 598 -19.59 -5.19 3.48
C SER A 598 -19.87 -4.50 4.82
N LEU A 599 -21.14 -4.25 5.15
CA LEU A 599 -21.55 -3.83 6.49
C LEU A 599 -21.80 -5.02 7.45
N ARG A 600 -21.58 -6.25 6.98
CA ARG A 600 -21.73 -7.52 7.71
C ARG A 600 -20.41 -8.30 7.68
N GLU A 601 -20.47 -9.62 7.89
CA GLU A 601 -19.31 -10.50 7.80
C GLU A 601 -18.65 -10.41 6.40
N PRO A 602 -17.31 -10.39 6.31
CA PRO A 602 -16.61 -10.31 5.03
C PRO A 602 -16.90 -11.54 4.16
N GLN A 603 -17.22 -11.31 2.89
CA GLN A 603 -17.46 -12.36 1.90
C GLN A 603 -16.28 -12.44 0.94
N THR A 604 -15.75 -13.64 0.72
CA THR A 604 -14.71 -13.92 -0.29
C THR A 604 -15.35 -14.68 -1.44
N ILE A 605 -15.43 -14.05 -2.60
CA ILE A 605 -15.98 -14.61 -3.84
C ILE A 605 -14.83 -14.77 -4.83
N VAL A 606 -14.69 -15.98 -5.39
CA VAL A 606 -13.61 -16.33 -6.31
C VAL A 606 -14.18 -17.01 -7.56
N ILE A 607 -13.63 -16.64 -8.72
CA ILE A 607 -13.83 -17.31 -10.01
C ILE A 607 -12.45 -17.54 -10.64
N ALA A 608 -11.98 -18.80 -10.67
CA ALA A 608 -10.69 -19.19 -11.25
C ALA A 608 -10.76 -20.64 -11.77
N LYS A 609 -9.79 -21.04 -12.61
CA LYS A 609 -9.78 -22.35 -13.30
C LYS A 609 -9.68 -23.57 -12.35
N GLN A 610 -9.17 -23.36 -11.14
CA GLN A 610 -9.09 -24.37 -10.09
C GLN A 610 -9.76 -23.83 -8.81
N GLN A 611 -10.96 -24.33 -8.47
CA GLN A 611 -11.42 -24.25 -7.08
C GLN A 611 -12.55 -25.22 -6.69
N SER A 612 -12.69 -25.34 -5.36
CA SER A 612 -13.74 -25.98 -4.56
C SER A 612 -15.18 -25.58 -4.96
N PRO A 613 -16.21 -26.31 -4.50
CA PRO A 613 -17.61 -25.96 -4.75
C PRO A 613 -17.93 -24.49 -4.45
N ALA A 614 -18.68 -23.86 -5.36
CA ALA A 614 -19.07 -22.46 -5.28
C ALA A 614 -19.84 -22.15 -3.98
N SER A 615 -19.54 -21.01 -3.36
CA SER A 615 -20.23 -20.56 -2.15
C SER A 615 -21.69 -20.19 -2.45
N ALA A 616 -22.57 -20.25 -1.46
CA ALA A 616 -23.98 -19.86 -1.62
C ALA A 616 -24.14 -18.41 -2.14
N MET A 617 -23.19 -17.51 -1.82
CA MET A 617 -23.17 -16.14 -2.36
C MET A 617 -22.75 -16.07 -3.83
N HIS A 618 -21.87 -16.96 -4.32
CA HIS A 618 -21.51 -17.05 -5.74
C HIS A 618 -22.78 -17.33 -6.57
N SER A 619 -23.51 -18.40 -6.24
CA SER A 619 -24.72 -18.78 -6.98
C SER A 619 -25.85 -17.74 -6.87
N GLN A 620 -25.91 -16.95 -5.79
CA GLN A 620 -26.94 -15.92 -5.59
C GLN A 620 -26.61 -14.55 -6.21
N LEU A 621 -25.33 -14.25 -6.47
CA LEU A 621 -24.89 -13.00 -7.12
C LEU A 621 -24.52 -13.17 -8.60
N LEU A 622 -24.20 -14.39 -9.05
CA LEU A 622 -23.75 -14.69 -10.42
C LEU A 622 -24.62 -15.72 -11.15
N GLY A 623 -25.43 -16.50 -10.42
CA GLY A 623 -26.26 -17.57 -10.99
C GLY A 623 -25.42 -18.73 -11.53
N ASP A 624 -25.58 -19.03 -12.83
CA ASP A 624 -24.85 -20.05 -13.57
C ASP A 624 -23.53 -19.55 -14.20
N LYS A 625 -23.26 -18.24 -14.16
CA LYS A 625 -22.14 -17.57 -14.85
C LYS A 625 -20.79 -17.73 -14.12
N GLY A 626 -20.41 -18.98 -13.83
CA GLY A 626 -19.08 -19.35 -13.31
C GLY A 626 -17.96 -19.35 -14.36
N TYR A 627 -16.75 -19.74 -13.96
CA TYR A 627 -15.52 -19.69 -14.78
C TYR A 627 -15.72 -20.21 -16.21
N THR A 628 -16.25 -21.43 -16.36
CA THR A 628 -16.43 -22.09 -17.66
C THR A 628 -17.36 -21.34 -18.60
N GLN A 629 -18.35 -20.61 -18.07
CA GLN A 629 -19.27 -19.84 -18.89
C GLN A 629 -18.64 -18.51 -19.34
N LEU A 630 -17.89 -17.84 -18.46
CA LEU A 630 -17.17 -16.63 -18.82
C LEU A 630 -16.00 -16.94 -19.80
N GLU A 631 -15.28 -18.05 -19.64
CA GLU A 631 -14.26 -18.52 -20.59
C GLU A 631 -14.85 -18.73 -22.01
N ARG A 632 -16.09 -19.24 -22.11
CA ARG A 632 -16.83 -19.34 -23.38
C ARG A 632 -17.23 -17.97 -23.92
N MET A 633 -17.71 -17.06 -23.07
CA MET A 633 -18.05 -15.70 -23.49
C MET A 633 -16.85 -14.98 -24.10
N PHE A 634 -15.67 -15.08 -23.47
CA PHE A 634 -14.42 -14.52 -24.01
C PHE A 634 -13.91 -15.22 -25.28
N THR A 635 -14.35 -16.45 -25.55
CA THR A 635 -14.05 -17.16 -26.81
C THR A 635 -14.86 -16.61 -27.98
N PHE A 636 -16.15 -16.30 -27.78
CA PHE A 636 -17.01 -15.66 -28.79
C PHE A 636 -16.71 -14.17 -28.97
N LEU A 637 -16.41 -13.43 -27.90
CA LEU A 637 -15.97 -12.03 -28.01
C LEU A 637 -14.71 -11.87 -28.89
N ALA A 638 -13.90 -12.92 -29.04
CA ALA A 638 -12.76 -12.93 -29.94
C ALA A 638 -13.14 -12.99 -31.44
N THR A 639 -14.37 -13.37 -31.81
CA THR A 639 -14.85 -13.37 -33.20
C THR A 639 -15.47 -12.02 -33.58
N MET A 640 -16.22 -11.39 -32.66
CA MET A 640 -16.75 -10.03 -32.84
C MET A 640 -15.66 -8.97 -33.12
N ARG A 641 -14.42 -9.22 -32.68
CA ARG A 641 -13.23 -8.34 -32.87
C ARG A 641 -12.80 -8.08 -34.32
N VAL A 642 -13.41 -8.74 -35.30
CA VAL A 642 -13.14 -8.49 -36.73
C VAL A 642 -14.07 -7.39 -37.27
N VAL A 643 -15.19 -7.12 -36.59
CA VAL A 643 -16.22 -6.16 -37.03
C VAL A 643 -15.71 -4.71 -37.03
N VAL A 644 -14.77 -4.33 -36.15
CA VAL A 644 -14.20 -2.97 -36.07
C VAL A 644 -12.67 -3.02 -35.95
N GLY A 645 -11.95 -2.68 -37.02
CA GLY A 645 -10.49 -2.47 -36.98
C GLY A 645 -9.67 -3.17 -38.06
N SER A 646 -8.35 -3.15 -37.89
CA SER A 646 -7.33 -3.58 -38.87
C SER A 646 -6.22 -4.44 -38.23
N GLU A 647 -5.33 -5.00 -39.05
CA GLU A 647 -4.45 -6.14 -38.69
C GLU A 647 -3.52 -5.95 -37.47
N GLN A 648 -3.13 -4.71 -37.13
CA GLN A 648 -2.25 -4.44 -35.98
C GLN A 648 -3.08 -4.01 -34.76
N ARG A 649 -2.99 -4.79 -33.68
CA ARG A 649 -3.80 -4.67 -32.47
C ARG A 649 -3.00 -4.10 -31.30
N THR A 650 -3.45 -2.98 -30.74
CA THR A 650 -2.92 -2.37 -29.51
C THR A 650 -3.74 -2.78 -28.28
N ASN A 651 -3.08 -2.81 -27.11
CA ASN A 651 -3.67 -2.97 -25.77
C ASN A 651 -4.85 -3.97 -25.60
N LEU A 652 -4.69 -5.20 -26.10
CA LEU A 652 -5.69 -6.27 -25.96
C LEU A 652 -6.01 -6.63 -24.49
N GLU A 653 -5.10 -6.39 -23.54
CA GLU A 653 -5.33 -6.66 -22.11
C GLU A 653 -6.40 -5.72 -21.51
N LEU A 654 -6.31 -4.41 -21.78
CA LEU A 654 -7.31 -3.42 -21.37
C LEU A 654 -8.71 -3.72 -21.94
N GLN A 655 -8.79 -4.00 -23.24
CA GLN A 655 -10.06 -4.31 -23.90
C GLN A 655 -10.80 -5.45 -23.19
N ASN A 656 -10.10 -6.56 -22.94
CA ASN A 656 -10.70 -7.71 -22.26
C ASN A 656 -11.03 -7.43 -20.80
N LYS A 657 -10.30 -6.53 -20.14
CA LYS A 657 -10.58 -6.12 -18.76
C LYS A 657 -11.83 -5.24 -18.64
N LEU A 658 -12.01 -4.26 -19.52
CA LEU A 658 -13.23 -3.43 -19.59
C LEU A 658 -14.46 -4.28 -19.92
N LEU A 659 -14.35 -5.20 -20.89
CA LEU A 659 -15.39 -6.18 -21.21
C LEU A 659 -15.76 -7.02 -19.98
N LEU A 660 -14.77 -7.51 -19.24
CA LEU A 660 -14.99 -8.35 -18.06
C LEU A 660 -15.72 -7.58 -16.95
N VAL A 661 -15.31 -6.34 -16.66
CA VAL A 661 -16.02 -5.50 -15.67
C VAL A 661 -17.46 -5.21 -16.12
N SER A 662 -17.67 -4.84 -17.39
CA SER A 662 -18.99 -4.54 -17.95
C SER A 662 -19.96 -5.74 -17.89
N ILE A 663 -19.48 -6.93 -18.22
CA ILE A 663 -20.26 -8.18 -18.10
C ILE A 663 -20.61 -8.45 -16.63
N LEU A 664 -19.67 -8.25 -15.70
CA LEU A 664 -19.91 -8.48 -14.27
C LEU A 664 -20.89 -7.47 -13.65
N ILE A 665 -20.86 -6.19 -14.07
CA ILE A 665 -21.88 -5.19 -13.70
C ILE A 665 -23.26 -5.69 -14.09
N ASN A 666 -23.44 -6.10 -15.36
CA ASN A 666 -24.73 -6.54 -15.88
C ASN A 666 -25.24 -7.83 -15.23
N VAL A 667 -24.37 -8.82 -15.01
CA VAL A 667 -24.72 -10.08 -14.32
C VAL A 667 -25.18 -9.81 -12.88
N VAL A 668 -24.39 -9.05 -12.11
CA VAL A 668 -24.72 -8.73 -10.71
C VAL A 668 -25.99 -7.89 -10.61
N ALA A 669 -26.15 -6.87 -11.46
CA ALA A 669 -27.36 -6.05 -11.50
C ALA A 669 -28.62 -6.87 -11.84
N TYR A 670 -28.54 -7.81 -12.79
CA TYR A 670 -29.66 -8.65 -13.18
C TYR A 670 -30.08 -9.64 -12.07
N GLN A 671 -29.13 -10.29 -11.39
CA GLN A 671 -29.45 -11.17 -10.25
C GLN A 671 -30.04 -10.38 -9.07
N LEU A 672 -29.52 -9.18 -8.80
CA LEU A 672 -30.09 -8.28 -7.80
C LEU A 672 -31.51 -7.84 -8.17
N MET A 673 -31.79 -7.52 -9.43
CA MET A 673 -33.14 -7.19 -9.90
C MET A 673 -34.13 -8.37 -9.82
N LYS A 674 -33.66 -9.63 -9.90
CA LYS A 674 -34.50 -10.79 -9.54
C LYS A 674 -34.78 -10.84 -8.03
N LYS A 675 -33.79 -10.48 -7.20
CA LYS A 675 -33.85 -10.55 -5.74
C LYS A 675 -34.69 -9.45 -5.07
N SER A 676 -34.65 -8.20 -5.55
CA SER A 676 -35.56 -7.11 -5.14
C SER A 676 -35.67 -6.02 -6.20
N LYS A 677 -36.73 -6.09 -7.01
CA LYS A 677 -37.01 -5.17 -8.13
C LYS A 677 -37.04 -3.69 -7.68
N GLU A 678 -37.69 -3.40 -6.55
CA GLU A 678 -37.88 -2.01 -6.07
C GLU A 678 -36.62 -1.41 -5.41
N SER A 679 -35.97 -2.16 -4.51
CA SER A 679 -34.77 -1.68 -3.81
C SER A 679 -33.61 -1.41 -4.75
N VAL A 680 -33.41 -2.30 -5.73
CA VAL A 680 -32.30 -2.23 -6.69
C VAL A 680 -32.56 -1.15 -7.73
N LYS A 681 -33.81 -0.97 -8.19
CA LYS A 681 -34.20 0.17 -9.04
C LYS A 681 -33.93 1.52 -8.37
N ARG A 682 -34.28 1.69 -7.08
CA ARG A 682 -33.93 2.91 -6.34
C ARG A 682 -32.42 3.13 -6.24
N PHE A 683 -31.66 2.08 -5.91
CA PHE A 683 -30.20 2.16 -5.80
C PHE A 683 -29.53 2.53 -7.12
N VAL A 684 -29.90 1.88 -8.23
CA VAL A 684 -29.37 2.18 -9.57
C VAL A 684 -29.70 3.62 -9.98
N ASN A 685 -30.89 4.13 -9.66
CA ASN A 685 -31.24 5.51 -10.03
C ASN A 685 -30.42 6.55 -9.25
N GLN A 686 -29.98 6.24 -8.02
CA GLN A 686 -29.01 7.07 -7.32
C GLN A 686 -27.60 6.91 -7.91
N LEU A 687 -27.18 5.69 -8.24
CA LEU A 687 -25.88 5.41 -8.88
C LEU A 687 -25.71 6.13 -10.24
N LEU A 688 -26.77 6.17 -11.05
CA LEU A 688 -26.77 6.87 -12.34
C LEU A 688 -26.78 8.40 -12.21
N VAL A 689 -27.29 8.95 -11.10
CA VAL A 689 -27.30 10.40 -10.82
C VAL A 689 -25.98 10.87 -10.21
N HIS A 690 -25.40 10.09 -9.28
CA HIS A 690 -24.16 10.45 -8.58
C HIS A 690 -22.89 9.90 -9.25
N GLY A 691 -23.02 9.02 -10.24
CA GLY A 691 -21.89 8.46 -10.98
C GLY A 691 -20.95 7.64 -10.09
N MET A 692 -19.75 8.17 -9.83
CA MET A 692 -18.79 7.56 -8.90
C MET A 692 -18.91 8.08 -7.46
N GLU A 693 -19.66 9.16 -7.23
CA GLU A 693 -19.66 9.89 -5.95
C GLU A 693 -20.58 9.24 -4.91
N ILE A 694 -20.03 8.99 -3.72
CA ILE A 694 -20.75 8.36 -2.59
C ILE A 694 -21.33 9.42 -1.63
N ASN A 695 -20.78 10.63 -1.64
CA ASN A 695 -21.08 11.69 -0.67
C ASN A 695 -21.25 13.07 -1.36
N SER A 696 -22.38 13.31 -2.02
CA SER A 696 -22.75 14.65 -2.50
C SER A 696 -23.52 15.41 -1.41
N ALA A 697 -23.08 16.61 -1.02
CA ALA A 697 -23.79 17.56 -0.17
C ALA A 697 -24.53 16.94 1.05
N ASP A 698 -23.77 16.62 2.11
CA ASP A 698 -24.24 16.13 3.42
C ASP A 698 -25.00 14.79 3.48
N ILE A 699 -25.27 14.11 2.36
CA ILE A 699 -25.97 12.81 2.35
C ILE A 699 -25.07 11.72 1.75
N ASN A 700 -24.64 10.77 2.59
CA ASN A 700 -24.12 9.47 2.13
C ASN A 700 -25.30 8.59 1.70
N TRP A 701 -25.68 8.71 0.42
CA TRP A 701 -26.86 8.05 -0.12
C TRP A 701 -26.76 6.51 -0.08
N THR A 702 -25.54 5.96 -0.15
CA THR A 702 -25.31 4.50 -0.10
C THR A 702 -25.60 3.87 1.28
N ALA A 703 -25.46 4.66 2.35
CA ALA A 703 -25.47 4.16 3.72
C ALA A 703 -26.84 3.64 4.19
N GLU A 704 -27.94 4.01 3.53
CA GLU A 704 -29.27 3.44 3.78
C GLU A 704 -29.41 2.06 3.13
N TYR A 705 -29.16 1.96 1.82
CA TYR A 705 -29.27 0.72 1.05
C TYR A 705 -28.40 -0.42 1.60
N PHE A 706 -27.18 -0.11 2.05
CA PHE A 706 -26.25 -1.11 2.56
C PHE A 706 -26.61 -1.65 3.95
N ARG A 707 -27.52 -0.99 4.70
CA ARG A 707 -28.01 -1.46 6.02
C ARG A 707 -29.12 -2.52 5.93
N THR A 708 -29.51 -2.92 4.72
CA THR A 708 -30.52 -3.95 4.45
C THR A 708 -30.28 -5.25 5.23
N THR A 709 -31.38 -5.89 5.65
CA THR A 709 -31.34 -7.14 6.42
C THR A 709 -31.06 -8.37 5.56
N ASP A 710 -31.15 -8.28 4.24
CA ASP A 710 -30.92 -9.38 3.31
C ASP A 710 -29.42 -9.56 2.98
N PRO A 711 -28.86 -10.78 3.08
CA PRO A 711 -27.43 -11.03 2.85
C PRO A 711 -26.98 -10.81 1.40
N VAL A 712 -27.86 -11.04 0.42
CA VAL A 712 -27.54 -10.87 -1.01
C VAL A 712 -27.48 -9.39 -1.33
N LEU A 713 -28.45 -8.60 -0.88
CA LEU A 713 -28.47 -7.15 -1.11
C LEU A 713 -27.34 -6.43 -0.35
N SER A 714 -27.06 -6.81 0.91
CA SER A 714 -25.98 -6.19 1.72
C SER A 714 -24.56 -6.54 1.26
N THR A 715 -24.40 -7.54 0.38
CA THR A 715 -23.12 -7.87 -0.28
C THR A 715 -23.08 -7.37 -1.72
N GLY A 716 -24.17 -7.56 -2.48
CA GLY A 716 -24.23 -7.29 -3.91
C GLY A 716 -24.39 -5.82 -4.28
N LEU A 717 -25.08 -4.99 -3.49
CA LEU A 717 -25.17 -3.55 -3.77
C LEU A 717 -23.81 -2.86 -3.60
N PRO A 718 -23.01 -3.15 -2.55
CA PRO A 718 -21.61 -2.71 -2.49
C PRO A 718 -20.71 -3.25 -3.62
N LEU A 719 -20.91 -4.52 -4.03
CA LEU A 719 -20.14 -5.11 -5.13
C LEU A 719 -20.46 -4.44 -6.49
N LEU A 720 -21.73 -4.14 -6.75
CA LEU A 720 -22.17 -3.44 -7.96
C LEU A 720 -21.54 -2.03 -8.04
N LEU A 721 -21.56 -1.28 -6.93
CA LEU A 721 -20.87 0.01 -6.83
C LEU A 721 -19.35 -0.12 -7.05
N ALA A 722 -18.70 -1.12 -6.47
CA ALA A 722 -17.27 -1.31 -6.61
C ALA A 722 -16.85 -1.73 -8.04
N LEU A 723 -17.66 -2.54 -8.71
CA LEU A 723 -17.48 -2.87 -10.14
C LEU A 723 -17.68 -1.63 -11.03
N TRP A 724 -18.73 -0.85 -10.77
CA TRP A 724 -19.02 0.41 -11.47
C TRP A 724 -17.87 1.42 -11.31
N GLN A 725 -17.38 1.63 -10.09
CA GLN A 725 -16.22 2.49 -9.83
C GLN A 725 -14.95 1.98 -10.55
N VAL A 726 -14.67 0.68 -10.53
CA VAL A 726 -13.51 0.12 -11.26
C VAL A 726 -13.66 0.23 -12.79
N PHE A 727 -14.88 0.17 -13.34
CA PHE A 727 -15.11 0.45 -14.76
C PHE A 727 -14.73 1.89 -15.11
N HIS A 728 -15.28 2.87 -14.37
CA HIS A 728 -14.97 4.28 -14.59
C HIS A 728 -13.50 4.62 -14.33
N TYR A 729 -12.86 4.06 -13.29
CA TYR A 729 -11.42 4.27 -13.06
C TYR A 729 -10.56 3.75 -14.23
N HIS A 730 -10.93 2.65 -14.89
CA HIS A 730 -10.24 2.21 -16.10
C HIS A 730 -10.53 3.07 -17.33
N LEU A 731 -11.71 3.71 -17.42
CA LEU A 731 -11.95 4.75 -18.42
C LEU A 731 -11.09 6.01 -18.14
N ASP A 732 -11.17 6.57 -16.93
CA ASP A 732 -10.44 7.78 -16.49
C ASP A 732 -8.92 7.63 -16.64
N GLN A 733 -8.38 6.44 -16.35
CA GLN A 733 -6.94 6.18 -16.37
C GLN A 733 -6.44 5.73 -17.76
N GLU A 734 -7.19 4.87 -18.46
CA GLU A 734 -6.68 4.13 -19.63
C GLU A 734 -7.42 4.46 -20.94
N VAL A 735 -8.47 5.27 -20.92
CA VAL A 735 -9.24 5.71 -22.10
C VAL A 735 -9.36 7.25 -22.20
N ALA A 736 -9.07 8.00 -21.14
CA ALA A 736 -9.31 9.45 -21.09
C ALA A 736 -8.53 10.32 -22.12
N HIS A 737 -7.52 9.77 -22.80
CA HIS A 737 -6.94 10.41 -23.99
C HIS A 737 -7.95 10.44 -25.15
N HIS A 738 -8.68 9.34 -25.38
CA HIS A 738 -9.79 9.24 -26.32
C HIS A 738 -11.09 9.81 -25.73
N ARG A 739 -11.11 11.09 -25.30
CA ARG A 739 -12.25 11.68 -24.55
C ARG A 739 -13.65 11.40 -25.14
N LEU A 740 -13.79 11.43 -26.47
CA LEU A 740 -15.08 11.11 -27.11
C LEU A 740 -15.50 9.65 -26.91
N LEU A 741 -14.57 8.70 -27.00
CA LEU A 741 -14.82 7.27 -26.77
C LEU A 741 -15.02 6.98 -25.27
N HIS A 742 -14.25 7.64 -24.40
CA HIS A 742 -14.44 7.65 -22.95
C HIS A 742 -15.90 8.00 -22.58
N ASP A 743 -16.36 9.17 -23.00
CA ASP A 743 -17.71 9.67 -22.70
C ASP A 743 -18.79 8.76 -23.33
N THR A 744 -18.50 8.16 -24.50
CA THR A 744 -19.40 7.21 -25.19
C THR A 744 -19.51 5.85 -24.46
N LEU A 745 -18.40 5.32 -23.93
CA LEU A 745 -18.35 4.07 -23.15
C LEU A 745 -19.01 4.25 -21.78
N ALA A 746 -18.75 5.37 -21.11
CA ALA A 746 -19.41 5.76 -19.87
C ALA A 746 -20.94 5.81 -20.05
N GLN A 747 -21.41 6.51 -21.10
CA GLN A 747 -22.84 6.57 -21.42
C GLN A 747 -23.43 5.20 -21.80
N GLU A 748 -22.72 4.38 -22.58
CA GLU A 748 -23.23 3.04 -22.94
C GLU A 748 -23.36 2.14 -21.70
N GLN A 749 -22.45 2.23 -20.72
CA GLN A 749 -22.56 1.45 -19.48
C GLN A 749 -23.71 1.95 -18.58
N ALA A 750 -23.99 3.25 -18.58
CA ALA A 750 -25.16 3.83 -17.93
C ALA A 750 -26.47 3.36 -18.59
N ASP A 751 -26.55 3.44 -19.92
CA ASP A 751 -27.66 2.96 -20.74
C ASP A 751 -27.97 1.47 -20.53
N LEU A 752 -26.93 0.64 -20.41
CA LEU A 752 -27.06 -0.79 -20.11
C LEU A 752 -27.66 -1.04 -18.72
N LEU A 753 -27.22 -0.28 -17.72
CA LEU A 753 -27.67 -0.45 -16.34
C LEU A 753 -29.10 0.09 -16.13
N ASP A 754 -29.45 1.20 -16.80
CA ASP A 754 -30.82 1.71 -16.90
C ASP A 754 -31.76 0.66 -17.53
N ALA A 755 -31.36 0.06 -18.65
CA ALA A 755 -32.12 -0.98 -19.33
C ALA A 755 -32.29 -2.28 -18.52
N ILE A 756 -31.54 -2.47 -17.42
CA ILE A 756 -31.75 -3.55 -16.46
C ILE A 756 -32.71 -3.12 -15.33
N ALA A 757 -32.53 -1.91 -14.79
CA ALA A 757 -33.22 -1.43 -13.59
C ALA A 757 -34.56 -0.72 -13.85
N ASN A 758 -34.60 0.19 -14.84
CA ASN A 758 -35.76 1.03 -15.13
C ASN A 758 -36.73 0.43 -16.14
N TRP A 759 -36.34 -0.65 -16.84
CA TRP A 759 -37.15 -1.34 -17.84
C TRP A 759 -38.58 -1.65 -17.37
N SER A 760 -39.54 -1.18 -18.16
CA SER A 760 -40.95 -1.58 -18.19
C SER A 760 -41.30 -1.88 -19.66
N PRO A 761 -42.16 -2.88 -19.95
CA PRO A 761 -42.71 -3.05 -21.28
C PRO A 761 -43.59 -1.83 -21.67
N PRO A 762 -43.78 -1.53 -22.96
CA PRO A 762 -44.79 -0.59 -23.41
C PRO A 762 -46.19 -1.01 -22.91
N ALA A 763 -47.03 -0.04 -22.61
CA ALA A 763 -48.41 -0.31 -22.22
C ALA A 763 -49.19 -0.94 -23.39
N ALA A 764 -50.13 -1.84 -23.09
CA ALA A 764 -51.04 -2.37 -24.09
C ALA A 764 -51.84 -1.23 -24.72
N ALA A 765 -51.63 -1.00 -26.02
CA ALA A 765 -52.17 0.16 -26.71
C ALA A 765 -53.66 -0.01 -27.07
N SER A 766 -54.31 1.10 -27.42
CA SER A 766 -55.65 1.06 -28.02
C SER A 766 -55.62 0.32 -29.37
N ALA A 767 -56.78 -0.17 -29.82
CA ALA A 767 -56.95 -0.92 -31.07
C ALA A 767 -56.64 -0.13 -32.37
N THR A 768 -56.00 1.04 -32.25
CA THR A 768 -55.69 2.01 -33.31
C THR A 768 -54.19 2.31 -33.43
N ALA A 769 -53.34 1.76 -32.55
CA ALA A 769 -51.89 1.95 -32.62
C ALA A 769 -51.24 0.99 -33.62
N ASP A 770 -50.13 1.41 -34.24
CA ASP A 770 -49.30 0.51 -35.04
C ASP A 770 -48.66 -0.56 -34.13
N ARG A 771 -48.83 -1.82 -34.52
CA ARG A 771 -48.30 -2.99 -33.81
C ARG A 771 -46.81 -3.18 -34.06
N SER A 772 -46.28 -2.61 -35.14
CA SER A 772 -44.87 -2.71 -35.53
C SER A 772 -44.01 -1.78 -34.67
N SER A 773 -44.40 -0.50 -34.54
CA SER A 773 -43.71 0.46 -33.67
C SER A 773 -43.66 0.01 -32.20
N LEU A 774 -44.77 -0.49 -31.64
CA LEU A 774 -44.82 -1.02 -30.27
C LEU A 774 -43.85 -2.20 -30.04
N PHE A 775 -43.57 -2.99 -31.08
CA PHE A 775 -42.60 -4.07 -31.03
C PHE A 775 -41.15 -3.56 -31.13
N ALA A 776 -40.90 -2.57 -32.00
CA ALA A 776 -39.61 -1.88 -32.08
C ALA A 776 -39.26 -1.19 -30.74
N ASP A 777 -40.20 -0.44 -30.14
CA ASP A 777 -40.05 0.22 -28.83
C ASP A 777 -39.70 -0.76 -27.70
N TYR A 778 -40.30 -1.96 -27.70
CA TYR A 778 -39.96 -3.01 -26.75
C TYR A 778 -38.54 -3.54 -26.99
N MET A 779 -38.22 -3.82 -28.25
CA MET A 779 -36.95 -4.42 -28.67
C MET A 779 -35.75 -3.48 -28.43
N GLU A 780 -35.88 -2.16 -28.66
CA GLU A 780 -34.82 -1.18 -28.42
C GLU A 780 -34.22 -1.32 -27.00
N LYS A 781 -35.10 -1.51 -26.00
CA LYS A 781 -34.70 -1.65 -24.59
C LYS A 781 -34.42 -3.09 -24.16
N HIS A 782 -35.05 -4.08 -24.79
CA HIS A 782 -34.85 -5.51 -24.45
C HIS A 782 -33.57 -6.07 -25.07
N ALA A 783 -33.21 -5.66 -26.29
CA ALA A 783 -32.01 -6.09 -27.01
C ALA A 783 -30.69 -5.62 -26.36
N LYS A 784 -30.70 -4.50 -25.61
CA LYS A 784 -29.54 -3.99 -24.87
C LYS A 784 -28.91 -5.03 -23.92
N ARG A 785 -29.65 -6.07 -23.49
CA ARG A 785 -29.12 -7.19 -22.69
C ARG A 785 -27.95 -7.93 -23.35
N TRP A 786 -27.84 -7.89 -24.68
CA TRP A 786 -26.73 -8.53 -25.43
C TRP A 786 -25.41 -7.77 -25.39
N GLN A 787 -25.38 -6.51 -24.91
CA GLN A 787 -24.17 -5.68 -24.78
C GLN A 787 -23.35 -5.47 -26.08
N ALA A 788 -23.84 -5.87 -27.26
CA ALA A 788 -23.08 -5.86 -28.51
C ALA A 788 -22.52 -4.47 -28.88
N SER A 789 -23.28 -3.40 -28.65
CA SER A 789 -22.79 -2.01 -28.79
C SER A 789 -21.57 -1.72 -27.91
N MET A 790 -21.60 -2.11 -26.62
CA MET A 790 -20.46 -1.96 -25.71
C MET A 790 -19.26 -2.76 -26.22
N PHE A 791 -19.47 -3.97 -26.74
CA PHE A 791 -18.38 -4.81 -27.23
C PHE A 791 -17.64 -4.15 -28.41
N LEU A 792 -18.38 -3.70 -29.43
CA LEU A 792 -17.79 -3.01 -30.58
C LEU A 792 -17.19 -1.63 -30.24
N LEU A 793 -17.72 -0.93 -29.23
CA LEU A 793 -17.13 0.31 -28.71
C LEU A 793 -15.81 0.07 -27.97
N VAL A 794 -15.68 -1.02 -27.20
CA VAL A 794 -14.40 -1.36 -26.56
C VAL A 794 -13.35 -1.78 -27.60
N ASP A 795 -13.77 -2.44 -28.68
CA ASP A 795 -12.85 -2.77 -29.79
C ASP A 795 -12.34 -1.51 -30.53
N CYS A 796 -13.06 -0.37 -30.46
CA CYS A 796 -12.57 0.92 -30.96
C CYS A 796 -11.30 1.44 -30.25
N LEU A 797 -10.91 0.89 -29.09
CA LEU A 797 -9.64 1.20 -28.41
C LEU A 797 -8.39 0.76 -29.20
N ALA A 798 -8.55 -0.04 -30.26
CA ALA A 798 -7.47 -0.41 -31.18
C ALA A 798 -7.30 0.56 -32.36
N LEU A 799 -7.93 1.75 -32.33
CA LEU A 799 -7.95 2.72 -33.42
C LEU A 799 -7.28 4.05 -33.03
N ASP A 800 -6.63 4.71 -33.99
CA ASP A 800 -6.06 6.04 -33.80
C ASP A 800 -7.16 7.08 -33.48
N ASP A 801 -6.86 8.10 -32.67
CA ASP A 801 -7.75 9.23 -32.36
C ASP A 801 -8.37 9.86 -33.61
N ALA A 802 -7.57 10.06 -34.66
CA ALA A 802 -8.02 10.63 -35.92
C ALA A 802 -9.08 9.79 -36.65
N ARG A 803 -9.27 8.52 -36.26
CA ARG A 803 -10.33 7.66 -36.77
C ARG A 803 -11.61 7.71 -35.93
N ILE A 804 -11.56 8.15 -34.68
CA ILE A 804 -12.66 8.16 -33.72
C ILE A 804 -13.45 9.47 -33.84
N THR A 805 -14.63 9.40 -34.49
CA THR A 805 -15.50 10.58 -34.70
C THR A 805 -16.95 10.29 -34.28
N PRO A 806 -17.78 11.30 -33.94
CA PRO A 806 -19.14 11.06 -33.46
C PRO A 806 -20.00 10.25 -34.45
N ALA A 807 -19.87 10.54 -35.75
CA ALA A 807 -20.58 9.81 -36.81
C ALA A 807 -20.15 8.34 -36.91
N ARG A 808 -18.85 8.05 -36.73
CA ARG A 808 -18.32 6.68 -36.76
C ARG A 808 -18.67 5.87 -35.51
N LEU A 809 -18.68 6.51 -34.32
CA LEU A 809 -19.12 5.86 -33.09
C LEU A 809 -20.63 5.56 -33.10
N GLU A 810 -21.47 6.48 -33.61
CA GLU A 810 -22.91 6.18 -33.81
C GLU A 810 -23.12 5.10 -34.88
N TYR A 811 -22.28 5.02 -35.92
CA TYR A 811 -22.33 3.90 -36.88
C TYR A 811 -21.94 2.56 -36.22
N VAL A 812 -20.95 2.54 -35.32
CA VAL A 812 -20.65 1.37 -34.47
C VAL A 812 -21.82 1.02 -33.54
N LYS A 813 -22.50 2.01 -32.94
CA LYS A 813 -23.73 1.77 -32.18
C LYS A 813 -24.86 1.19 -33.04
N ARG A 814 -24.97 1.55 -34.33
CA ARG A 814 -25.94 0.93 -35.25
C ARG A 814 -25.63 -0.54 -35.50
N ALA A 815 -24.37 -0.88 -35.79
CA ALA A 815 -23.94 -2.28 -35.92
C ALA A 815 -24.20 -3.06 -34.62
N GLY A 816 -23.90 -2.47 -33.46
CA GLY A 816 -24.20 -3.04 -32.15
C GLY A 816 -25.69 -3.27 -31.88
N ARG A 817 -26.56 -2.32 -32.28
CA ARG A 817 -28.02 -2.47 -32.22
C ARG A 817 -28.51 -3.62 -33.11
N TYR A 818 -27.97 -3.75 -34.33
CA TYR A 818 -28.31 -4.85 -35.25
C TYR A 818 -27.91 -6.24 -34.70
N ILE A 819 -26.67 -6.40 -34.21
CA ILE A 819 -26.24 -7.67 -33.55
C ILE A 819 -27.12 -7.97 -32.33
N GLY A 820 -27.44 -6.95 -31.52
CA GLY A 820 -28.31 -7.11 -30.35
C GLY A 820 -29.74 -7.55 -30.72
N TRP A 821 -30.27 -7.04 -31.83
CA TRP A 821 -31.57 -7.43 -32.38
C TRP A 821 -31.58 -8.91 -32.78
N GLU A 822 -30.67 -9.31 -33.67
CA GLU A 822 -30.53 -10.70 -34.16
C GLU A 822 -30.28 -11.68 -33.01
N GLY A 823 -29.39 -11.32 -32.08
CA GLY A 823 -29.11 -12.10 -30.87
C GLY A 823 -30.34 -12.30 -30.00
N THR A 824 -31.12 -11.25 -29.74
CA THR A 824 -32.36 -11.35 -28.95
C THR A 824 -33.39 -12.21 -29.66
N VAL A 825 -33.58 -12.04 -30.97
CA VAL A 825 -34.54 -12.82 -31.76
C VAL A 825 -34.18 -14.30 -31.72
N ALA A 826 -32.92 -14.65 -32.01
CA ALA A 826 -32.45 -16.03 -32.02
C ALA A 826 -32.55 -16.69 -30.62
N HIS A 827 -32.06 -16.03 -29.56
CA HIS A 827 -32.10 -16.55 -28.19
C HIS A 827 -33.53 -16.74 -27.67
N ASP A 828 -34.40 -15.75 -27.80
CA ASP A 828 -35.75 -15.81 -27.23
C ASP A 828 -36.64 -16.77 -28.03
N MET A 829 -36.43 -16.95 -29.33
CA MET A 829 -37.04 -18.04 -30.11
C MET A 829 -36.58 -19.41 -29.61
N ALA A 830 -35.27 -19.63 -29.43
CA ALA A 830 -34.71 -20.91 -28.97
C ALA A 830 -35.22 -21.34 -27.58
N ARG A 831 -35.72 -20.39 -26.78
CA ARG A 831 -36.31 -20.61 -25.46
C ARG A 831 -37.83 -20.56 -25.41
N PHE A 832 -38.53 -20.19 -26.48
CA PHE A 832 -39.95 -19.82 -26.44
C PHE A 832 -40.85 -20.88 -25.77
N GLU A 833 -40.67 -22.17 -26.07
CA GLU A 833 -41.44 -23.26 -25.44
C GLU A 833 -41.25 -23.37 -23.92
N ARG A 834 -40.06 -23.00 -23.40
CA ARG A 834 -39.75 -23.00 -21.96
C ARG A 834 -40.27 -21.73 -21.30
N ALA A 835 -40.09 -20.58 -21.95
CA ALA A 835 -40.59 -19.30 -21.47
C ALA A 835 -42.12 -19.23 -21.39
N LEU A 836 -42.84 -20.04 -22.19
CA LEU A 836 -44.29 -20.22 -22.04
C LEU A 836 -44.70 -20.93 -20.75
N ALA A 837 -43.77 -21.62 -20.06
CA ALA A 837 -44.00 -22.30 -18.78
C ALA A 837 -43.42 -21.54 -17.57
N ASP A 838 -42.49 -20.59 -17.78
CA ASP A 838 -41.95 -19.71 -16.73
C ASP A 838 -42.51 -18.28 -16.86
N HIS A 839 -43.49 -17.94 -16.02
CA HIS A 839 -44.11 -16.61 -15.99
C HIS A 839 -43.16 -15.48 -15.53
N GLU A 840 -41.95 -15.77 -15.05
CA GLU A 840 -40.92 -14.76 -14.76
C GLU A 840 -39.82 -14.65 -15.85
N GLU A 841 -39.76 -15.56 -16.84
CA GLU A 841 -38.77 -15.45 -17.94
C GLU A 841 -39.15 -14.32 -18.89
N ARG A 842 -38.40 -13.21 -18.84
CA ARG A 842 -38.58 -12.02 -19.71
C ARG A 842 -38.17 -12.33 -21.15
N ASN A 843 -39.03 -13.04 -21.89
CA ASN A 843 -38.87 -13.48 -23.27
C ASN A 843 -39.75 -12.65 -24.23
N VAL A 844 -39.20 -12.13 -25.33
CA VAL A 844 -39.92 -11.26 -26.27
C VAL A 844 -40.99 -12.00 -27.08
N CYS A 845 -40.80 -13.27 -27.43
CA CYS A 845 -41.81 -14.05 -28.16
C CYS A 845 -43.07 -14.25 -27.32
N VAL A 846 -42.90 -14.47 -26.00
CA VAL A 846 -44.02 -14.56 -25.04
C VAL A 846 -44.70 -13.20 -24.87
N TRP A 847 -43.94 -12.10 -24.78
CA TRP A 847 -44.52 -10.76 -24.72
C TRP A 847 -45.30 -10.40 -25.99
N PHE A 848 -44.74 -10.64 -27.17
CA PHE A 848 -45.36 -10.35 -28.46
C PHE A 848 -46.70 -11.09 -28.62
N LYS A 849 -46.74 -12.39 -28.28
CA LYS A 849 -48.00 -13.15 -28.21
C LYS A 849 -49.00 -12.51 -27.24
N THR A 850 -48.58 -12.13 -26.04
CA THR A 850 -49.48 -11.67 -24.96
C THR A 850 -49.90 -10.20 -25.04
N HIS A 851 -49.26 -9.37 -25.88
CA HIS A 851 -49.51 -7.93 -25.95
C HIS A 851 -49.79 -7.42 -27.38
N VAL A 852 -49.30 -8.11 -28.42
CA VAL A 852 -49.43 -7.68 -29.83
C VAL A 852 -50.34 -8.62 -30.63
N TYR A 853 -50.37 -9.91 -30.28
CA TYR A 853 -51.04 -10.99 -31.02
C TYR A 853 -51.97 -11.87 -30.14
N GLN A 854 -52.67 -11.25 -29.19
CA GLN A 854 -53.41 -11.88 -28.09
C GLN A 854 -54.39 -13.00 -28.48
N GLU A 855 -55.15 -12.82 -29.56
CA GLU A 855 -56.23 -13.74 -29.96
C GLU A 855 -55.75 -14.90 -30.87
N SER A 856 -54.45 -14.99 -31.16
CA SER A 856 -53.88 -15.97 -32.10
C SER A 856 -53.27 -17.20 -31.43
N THR A 857 -53.16 -18.30 -32.17
CA THR A 857 -52.49 -19.50 -31.67
C THR A 857 -50.99 -19.26 -31.46
N THR A 858 -50.35 -20.08 -30.63
CA THR A 858 -48.89 -20.01 -30.39
C THR A 858 -48.06 -20.08 -31.67
N HIS A 859 -48.53 -20.82 -32.68
CA HIS A 859 -47.86 -20.97 -33.96
C HIS A 859 -48.02 -19.71 -34.85
N GLU A 860 -49.22 -19.14 -34.92
CA GLU A 860 -49.49 -17.91 -35.67
C GLU A 860 -48.77 -16.71 -35.06
N ALA A 861 -48.78 -16.58 -33.72
CA ALA A 861 -48.03 -15.53 -33.02
C ALA A 861 -46.52 -15.62 -33.28
N LEU A 862 -45.95 -16.83 -33.32
CA LEU A 862 -44.53 -17.04 -33.63
C LEU A 862 -44.21 -16.80 -35.11
N ALA A 863 -45.11 -17.16 -36.02
CA ALA A 863 -44.96 -16.86 -37.45
C ALA A 863 -45.02 -15.35 -37.73
N ALA A 864 -45.95 -14.63 -37.09
CA ALA A 864 -46.03 -13.18 -37.14
C ALA A 864 -44.80 -12.51 -36.52
N PHE A 865 -44.32 -13.01 -35.38
CA PHE A 865 -43.06 -12.56 -34.77
C PHE A 865 -41.89 -12.72 -35.74
N LYS A 866 -41.67 -13.91 -36.32
CA LYS A 866 -40.62 -14.18 -37.31
C LYS A 866 -40.71 -13.28 -38.55
N LEU A 867 -41.92 -12.89 -38.96
CA LEU A 867 -42.14 -11.98 -40.09
C LEU A 867 -41.71 -10.55 -39.76
N VAL A 868 -42.22 -10.00 -38.64
CA VAL A 868 -41.95 -8.61 -38.24
C VAL A 868 -40.49 -8.44 -37.80
N SER A 869 -39.93 -9.40 -37.05
CA SER A 869 -38.53 -9.35 -36.60
C SER A 869 -37.54 -9.36 -37.77
N ARG A 870 -37.87 -10.05 -38.86
CA ARG A 870 -37.05 -10.11 -40.08
C ARG A 870 -37.23 -8.89 -40.97
N ALA A 871 -38.44 -8.32 -41.07
CA ALA A 871 -38.66 -7.08 -41.80
C ALA A 871 -37.86 -5.91 -41.21
N GLU A 872 -37.86 -5.79 -39.88
CA GLU A 872 -37.11 -4.78 -39.15
C GLU A 872 -35.59 -5.04 -39.18
N ALA A 873 -35.15 -6.30 -39.08
CA ALA A 873 -33.74 -6.67 -39.27
C ALA A 873 -33.22 -6.32 -40.68
N ASN A 874 -34.00 -6.60 -41.73
CA ASN A 874 -33.66 -6.20 -43.10
C ASN A 874 -33.52 -4.68 -43.22
N ALA A 875 -34.46 -3.91 -42.65
CA ALA A 875 -34.41 -2.44 -42.68
C ALA A 875 -33.18 -1.87 -41.95
N GLN A 876 -32.77 -2.49 -40.83
CA GLN A 876 -31.53 -2.13 -40.13
C GLN A 876 -30.27 -2.48 -40.95
N TRP A 877 -30.28 -3.60 -41.67
CA TRP A 877 -29.19 -3.98 -42.58
C TRP A 877 -29.06 -3.05 -43.80
N GLU A 878 -30.19 -2.71 -44.44
CA GLU A 878 -30.24 -1.72 -45.53
C GLU A 878 -29.72 -0.35 -45.05
N ALA A 879 -30.14 0.11 -43.86
CA ALA A 879 -29.67 1.35 -43.24
C ALA A 879 -28.19 1.33 -42.79
N LEU A 880 -27.58 0.14 -42.64
CA LEU A 880 -26.13 -0.01 -42.48
C LEU A 880 -25.42 0.09 -43.83
N CYS A 881 -25.93 -0.58 -44.88
CA CYS A 881 -25.35 -0.56 -46.22
C CYS A 881 -25.36 0.84 -46.86
N ASP A 882 -26.46 1.59 -46.74
CA ASP A 882 -26.63 2.92 -47.34
C ASP A 882 -25.73 4.02 -46.71
N ALA A 883 -25.22 3.79 -45.50
CA ALA A 883 -24.35 4.74 -44.83
C ALA A 883 -22.95 4.78 -45.50
N LYS A 884 -22.45 5.97 -45.84
CA LYS A 884 -21.05 6.15 -46.31
C LYS A 884 -20.06 5.91 -45.16
N HIS A 885 -19.64 4.67 -44.99
CA HIS A 885 -18.96 4.18 -43.78
C HIS A 885 -17.43 4.01 -43.89
N GLU A 886 -16.81 4.31 -45.04
CA GLU A 886 -15.35 4.35 -45.24
C GLU A 886 -14.57 3.10 -44.75
N GLY A 887 -15.20 1.92 -44.78
CA GLY A 887 -14.61 0.68 -44.27
C GLY A 887 -14.33 0.68 -42.76
N PHE A 888 -15.06 1.49 -41.97
CA PHE A 888 -14.86 1.59 -40.52
C PHE A 888 -15.41 0.38 -39.74
N VAL A 889 -16.54 -0.17 -40.21
CA VAL A 889 -17.10 -1.46 -39.79
C VAL A 889 -16.95 -2.42 -40.97
N GLN A 890 -16.53 -3.66 -40.72
CA GLN A 890 -16.46 -4.71 -41.74
C GLN A 890 -17.81 -5.44 -41.82
N LEU A 891 -18.57 -5.21 -42.89
CA LEU A 891 -19.90 -5.81 -43.06
C LEU A 891 -19.86 -7.34 -43.21
N ASP A 892 -18.86 -7.87 -43.92
CA ASP A 892 -18.67 -9.32 -44.08
C ASP A 892 -18.47 -10.02 -42.72
N ALA A 893 -17.68 -9.41 -41.82
CA ALA A 893 -17.43 -9.92 -40.47
C ALA A 893 -18.62 -9.71 -39.52
N LEU A 894 -19.42 -8.67 -39.75
CA LEU A 894 -20.70 -8.44 -39.07
C LEU A 894 -21.72 -9.53 -39.45
N GLU A 895 -21.78 -9.90 -40.73
CA GLU A 895 -22.61 -11.01 -41.22
C GLU A 895 -22.11 -12.37 -40.70
N GLU A 896 -20.80 -12.61 -40.65
CA GLU A 896 -20.23 -13.83 -40.05
C GLU A 896 -20.59 -13.94 -38.55
N ALA A 897 -20.50 -12.85 -37.79
CA ALA A 897 -20.89 -12.83 -36.38
C ALA A 897 -22.40 -13.11 -36.17
N VAL A 898 -23.28 -12.57 -37.01
CA VAL A 898 -24.73 -12.83 -36.95
C VAL A 898 -25.05 -14.27 -37.37
N ASN A 899 -24.41 -14.81 -38.41
CA ASN A 899 -24.54 -16.21 -38.79
C ASN A 899 -24.04 -17.16 -37.67
N MET A 900 -22.98 -16.78 -36.96
CA MET A 900 -22.48 -17.54 -35.80
C MET A 900 -23.50 -17.56 -34.65
N ILE A 901 -24.14 -16.42 -34.34
CA ILE A 901 -25.25 -16.34 -33.36
C ILE A 901 -26.38 -17.29 -33.75
N TRP A 902 -26.85 -17.22 -35.00
CA TRP A 902 -27.92 -18.10 -35.49
C TRP A 902 -27.51 -19.58 -35.50
N SER A 903 -26.24 -19.92 -35.73
CA SER A 903 -25.75 -21.31 -35.63
C SER A 903 -25.79 -21.87 -34.20
N HIS A 904 -25.69 -21.02 -33.18
CA HIS A 904 -25.70 -21.42 -31.77
C HIS A 904 -27.12 -21.53 -31.19
N TYR A 905 -28.10 -20.86 -31.81
CA TYR A 905 -29.48 -20.75 -31.32
C TYR A 905 -30.56 -21.32 -32.25
N GLY A 906 -30.22 -21.67 -33.49
CA GLY A 906 -31.18 -22.13 -34.51
C GLY A 906 -31.89 -23.46 -34.22
N ASP A 907 -32.83 -23.80 -35.09
CA ASP A 907 -33.75 -24.95 -34.92
C ASP A 907 -33.05 -26.34 -34.95
N ASP A 908 -31.75 -26.42 -35.28
CA ASP A 908 -30.98 -27.65 -35.41
C ASP A 908 -30.58 -28.24 -34.04
N ALA A 909 -31.53 -28.94 -33.42
CA ALA A 909 -31.59 -29.25 -31.99
C ALA A 909 -30.46 -30.13 -31.37
N SER A 910 -29.42 -30.49 -32.13
CA SER A 910 -28.30 -31.34 -31.67
C SER A 910 -27.25 -30.61 -30.83
N SER A 911 -27.07 -29.29 -31.02
CA SER A 911 -25.97 -28.49 -30.46
C SER A 911 -26.27 -27.80 -29.12
N ARG A 912 -27.45 -28.04 -28.53
CA ARG A 912 -28.11 -27.32 -27.40
C ARG A 912 -27.34 -27.22 -26.04
N LYS A 913 -26.02 -27.43 -26.01
CA LYS A 913 -25.13 -27.27 -24.84
C LYS A 913 -24.43 -25.90 -24.73
N MET A 914 -24.65 -24.98 -25.69
CA MET A 914 -24.05 -23.65 -25.72
C MET A 914 -25.12 -22.53 -25.66
N SER A 915 -25.79 -22.36 -24.52
CA SER A 915 -26.41 -21.06 -24.20
C SER A 915 -25.29 -20.07 -23.89
N PHE A 916 -25.46 -18.81 -24.30
CA PHE A 916 -24.64 -17.69 -23.79
C PHE A 916 -25.00 -17.32 -22.35
#